data_AF-A0A9Q0JBQ7-F1
#
_entry.id   AF-A0A9Q0JBQ7-F1
#
_cell.length_a   1.000
_cell.length_b   1.000
_cell.length_c   1.000
_cell.angle_alpha   90.00
_cell.angle_beta   90.00
_cell.angle_gamma   90.00
#
_symmetry.space_group_name_H-M   'P 1'
#
loop_
_entity.id
_entity.type
_entity.pdbx_description
1 polymer ?
#
loop_
_entity_poly.entity_id
_entity_poly.type
_entity_poly.pdbx_seq_one_letter_code
_entity_poly.pdbx_strand_id
1 'polypeptide(L)'
;TLTLITLLNRRKSRVDSKKRPPGPPGWPVFGNMFDLGTLPHKTMSKLKAKYGPLLWLRLGYQNTLVIQSSKAAEELFKNHDSSFSDRAVPWVLTAHNYSSGSLVFRRYGPKWRTLRRLCSTEFMVTRRINDTVLLRRKCIDDMIRCIVKDVAAAQAKGESGEVNVGHYLFVMLFNLMGNLTLSQDLLNTQSRDGYEFFGAMDGIIKWVGRPNVADFLPILKWLDPQGLKKNMVKDLGRAMSIVEKFMRDRVAQKSDASKDFLSTLLEYEGDGKEGSHKLSDHDILVIVLRTWSILPVWSSLVISLTLITLITLLNRRKSRVGSKKRPPGPPGWPVFGNMFDLGTLPHQTMNKLKAKYGPLLWLRLGYQNTLVIQSSRAAEELFKNHDSSFSDRAVPWVLTAHNYCSGSLVFGRYGPEWRMVRRLCSTEFMVNKRINDTLLLRRKCIDDMIGYIVKDVAAAQAKGESGEVNVGHYLFVMLFNLMGNLTLSQDLLNSQSRDGYEFFDSMDGVLKGVGRPNVADFLPMLKWLDPQGLKKNMVKDLGRAMRIIEKFMRVRVAQKSDTSKDLLNTLLEYEGDGKEGSHKRKSRVGSKKRPPGPPGWPVFGNMFDLGTLPHKTMNKLKAKYGPLLWLRLGYQNTLVIQSSRAAVELFKNHDSSFSDRAVPWVLTAHNYSSGSPVFSRYGPEWRMLRRLCSAEFMVNKRINDTVLLRRKCIDDMIGYIMKDVAAAQAKGESGEVNVSYYLFVILFNMMGNLTLSQDLLNSQSRDGYEFFDAMDGVLKGIGAPNVADFLPILKWLDPQGHRKNMVTDLGRAMRIVEKFMRDRVAQESDTSKDFLSTLLEYEGDGKEGSHKLSDHDILIIV
;
A
#
# COMPACT_ATOMS: atom_id res chain seq x y z
N THR A 1 26.98 27.33 -23.54
CA THR A 1 26.21 28.27 -22.67
C THR A 1 25.92 27.69 -21.29
N LEU A 2 25.53 26.41 -21.13
CA LEU A 2 25.34 25.74 -19.83
C LEU A 2 26.62 25.58 -18.98
N THR A 3 27.79 25.40 -19.61
CA THR A 3 29.09 25.28 -18.94
C THR A 3 29.64 26.60 -18.38
N LEU A 4 29.19 27.75 -18.91
CA LEU A 4 29.61 29.07 -18.40
C LEU A 4 28.85 29.43 -17.12
N ILE A 5 27.60 28.99 -17.01
CA ILE A 5 26.73 29.22 -15.83
C ILE A 5 27.22 28.39 -14.63
N THR A 6 27.74 27.18 -14.86
CA THR A 6 28.31 26.34 -13.79
C THR A 6 29.65 26.88 -13.25
N LEU A 7 30.46 27.52 -14.10
CA LEU A 7 31.72 28.17 -13.69
C LEU A 7 31.51 29.51 -12.99
N LEU A 8 30.53 30.32 -13.41
CA LEU A 8 30.23 31.61 -12.76
C LEU A 8 29.52 31.45 -11.39
N ASN A 9 28.76 30.38 -11.17
CA ASN A 9 28.17 30.09 -9.85
C ASN A 9 29.18 29.54 -8.83
N ARG A 10 30.40 29.15 -9.23
CA ARG A 10 31.45 28.74 -8.29
C ARG A 10 32.16 29.91 -7.60
N ARG A 11 31.96 31.16 -8.03
CA ARG A 11 32.67 32.34 -7.48
C ARG A 11 31.82 33.33 -6.65
N LYS A 12 30.54 33.06 -6.38
CA LYS A 12 29.73 33.89 -5.46
C LYS A 12 28.88 33.06 -4.50
N SER A 13 29.49 32.54 -3.45
CA SER A 13 28.83 32.17 -2.18
C SER A 13 29.87 31.82 -1.11
N ARG A 14 30.76 32.77 -0.79
CA ARG A 14 31.47 32.79 0.49
C ARG A 14 30.85 33.88 1.34
N VAL A 15 29.58 33.67 1.71
CA VAL A 15 28.91 34.43 2.77
C VAL A 15 28.80 33.45 3.94
N ASP A 16 29.34 33.86 5.09
CA ASP A 16 29.51 33.09 6.33
C ASP A 16 28.47 31.99 6.58
N SER A 17 28.93 30.74 6.59
CA SER A 17 28.13 29.55 6.92
C SER A 17 27.87 29.39 8.43
N LYS A 18 28.24 30.37 9.27
CA LYS A 18 28.17 30.25 10.74
C LYS A 18 26.81 30.58 11.37
N LYS A 19 25.78 30.99 10.60
CA LYS A 19 24.50 31.48 11.18
C LYS A 19 23.20 30.86 10.61
N ARG A 20 23.25 29.76 9.86
CA ARG A 20 22.02 29.12 9.33
C ARG A 20 21.75 27.77 9.99
N PRO A 21 20.48 27.42 10.24
CA PRO A 21 20.13 26.07 10.65
C PRO A 21 20.62 25.02 9.64
N PRO A 22 20.95 23.81 10.10
CA PRO A 22 21.42 22.73 9.23
C PRO A 22 20.33 22.28 8.24
N GLY A 23 20.74 21.73 7.11
CA GLY A 23 19.82 21.19 6.11
C GLY A 23 20.53 20.44 4.98
N PRO A 24 19.80 19.63 4.20
CA PRO A 24 20.36 18.92 3.05
C PRO A 24 20.89 19.89 1.98
N PRO A 25 22.01 19.56 1.31
CA PRO A 25 22.52 20.39 0.21
C PRO A 25 21.48 20.42 -0.92
N GLY A 26 21.12 21.62 -1.37
CA GLY A 26 20.16 21.81 -2.45
C GLY A 26 20.81 21.80 -3.83
N TRP A 27 20.06 21.37 -4.83
CA TRP A 27 20.44 21.45 -6.24
C TRP A 27 20.61 22.90 -6.71
N PRO A 28 21.49 23.16 -7.71
CA PRO A 28 21.52 24.47 -8.35
C PRO A 28 20.15 24.87 -8.88
N VAL A 29 19.75 26.14 -8.69
CA VAL A 29 18.47 26.74 -9.09
C VAL A 29 17.24 26.17 -8.36
N PHE A 30 17.06 24.86 -8.28
CA PHE A 30 15.88 24.20 -7.72
C PHE A 30 15.95 23.93 -6.21
N GLY A 31 17.14 23.97 -5.62
CA GLY A 31 17.33 23.63 -4.22
C GLY A 31 16.88 22.21 -3.89
N ASN A 32 16.10 22.04 -2.83
CA ASN A 32 15.61 20.77 -2.31
C ASN A 32 14.24 20.36 -2.85
N MET A 33 13.70 21.02 -3.88
CA MET A 33 12.36 20.72 -4.39
C MET A 33 12.18 19.25 -4.79
N PHE A 34 13.17 18.67 -5.46
CA PHE A 34 13.13 17.27 -5.90
C PHE A 34 13.40 16.28 -4.77
N ASP A 35 14.02 16.73 -3.67
CA ASP A 35 14.36 15.88 -2.53
C ASP A 35 13.12 15.56 -1.67
N LEU A 36 12.05 16.36 -1.79
CA LEU A 36 10.88 16.29 -0.90
C LEU A 36 9.81 15.26 -1.33
N GLY A 37 9.77 14.89 -2.60
CA GLY A 37 8.80 13.92 -3.14
C GLY A 37 7.33 14.38 -3.08
N THR A 38 6.40 13.43 -3.19
CA THR A 38 4.95 13.71 -3.26
C THR A 38 4.30 14.05 -1.92
N LEU A 39 4.96 13.71 -0.80
CA LEU A 39 4.49 13.98 0.56
C LEU A 39 5.55 14.79 1.33
N PRO A 40 5.73 16.08 1.00
CA PRO A 40 6.84 16.90 1.49
C PRO A 40 6.91 16.97 3.02
N HIS A 41 5.76 17.05 3.70
CA HIS A 41 5.69 17.06 5.16
C HIS A 41 6.26 15.79 5.81
N LYS A 42 6.10 14.61 5.19
CA LYS A 42 6.67 13.35 5.69
C LYS A 42 8.18 13.32 5.48
N THR A 43 8.65 13.76 4.32
CA THR A 43 10.08 13.81 4.01
C THR A 43 10.79 14.79 4.93
N MET A 44 10.23 15.99 5.12
CA MET A 44 10.73 16.95 6.10
C MET A 44 10.80 16.36 7.51
N SER A 45 9.77 15.65 7.95
CA SER A 45 9.77 15.01 9.28
C SER A 45 10.88 13.95 9.42
N LYS A 46 11.18 13.19 8.37
CA LYS A 46 12.31 12.24 8.37
C LYS A 46 13.67 12.93 8.45
N LEU A 47 13.81 14.11 7.85
CA LEU A 47 15.05 14.89 7.89
C LEU A 47 15.39 15.37 9.31
N LYS A 48 14.39 15.46 10.21
CA LYS A 48 14.59 15.78 11.63
C LYS A 48 15.67 14.94 12.30
N ALA A 49 15.67 13.63 12.03
CA ALA A 49 16.60 12.70 12.67
C ALA A 49 18.06 12.99 12.31
N LYS A 50 18.31 13.56 11.13
CA LYS A 50 19.66 13.81 10.61
C LYS A 50 20.15 15.24 10.85
N TYR A 51 19.28 16.22 10.69
CA TYR A 51 19.66 17.63 10.74
C TYR A 51 19.06 18.36 11.96
N GLY A 52 18.26 17.68 12.78
CA GLY A 52 17.67 18.27 13.98
C GLY A 52 16.33 18.98 13.74
N PRO A 53 15.76 19.61 14.78
CA PRO A 53 14.40 20.15 14.77
C PRO A 53 14.22 21.46 13.99
N LEU A 54 15.32 22.13 13.61
CA LEU A 54 15.32 23.33 12.79
C LEU A 54 16.02 23.01 11.47
N LEU A 55 15.26 22.95 10.38
CA LEU A 55 15.77 22.58 9.07
C LEU A 55 15.79 23.79 8.15
N TRP A 56 16.91 24.02 7.50
CA TRP A 56 17.02 25.00 6.42
C TRP A 56 16.88 24.31 5.07
N LEU A 57 15.86 24.69 4.30
CA LEU A 57 15.61 24.19 2.96
C LEU A 57 15.60 25.35 1.96
N ARG A 58 16.02 25.05 0.73
CA ARG A 58 15.88 25.98 -0.40
C ARG A 58 14.87 25.41 -1.37
N LEU A 59 13.73 26.06 -1.60
CA LEU A 59 12.72 25.64 -2.57
C LEU A 59 12.77 26.57 -3.78
N GLY A 60 13.54 26.19 -4.81
CA GLY A 60 13.86 27.07 -5.92
C GLY A 60 14.70 28.26 -5.47
N TYR A 61 14.15 29.47 -5.62
CA TYR A 61 14.71 30.72 -5.11
C TYR A 61 14.17 31.12 -3.73
N GLN A 62 13.22 30.37 -3.14
CA GLN A 62 12.73 30.64 -1.80
C GLN A 62 13.57 29.92 -0.73
N ASN A 63 13.98 30.65 0.30
CA ASN A 63 14.57 30.06 1.49
C ASN A 63 13.48 29.73 2.50
N THR A 64 13.48 28.51 3.02
CA THR A 64 12.41 27.97 3.87
C THR A 64 13.01 27.40 5.14
N LEU A 65 12.65 28.01 6.27
CA LEU A 65 12.92 27.46 7.60
C LEU A 65 11.77 26.55 8.01
N VAL A 66 12.08 25.28 8.32
CA VAL A 66 11.09 24.31 8.82
C VAL A 66 11.33 24.06 10.30
N ILE A 67 10.30 24.28 11.10
CA ILE A 67 10.33 24.13 12.56
C ILE A 67 9.58 22.86 12.96
N GLN A 68 10.26 21.98 13.70
CA GLN A 68 9.77 20.64 14.04
C GLN A 68 9.88 20.31 15.54
N SER A 69 9.97 21.32 16.39
CA SER A 69 9.92 21.19 17.86
C SER A 69 8.97 22.20 18.46
N SER A 70 8.26 21.81 19.51
CA SER A 70 7.38 22.70 20.28
C SER A 70 8.14 23.90 20.83
N LYS A 71 9.33 23.71 21.40
CA LYS A 71 10.15 24.79 21.97
C LYS A 71 10.50 25.88 20.94
N ALA A 72 10.97 25.50 19.76
CA ALA A 72 11.29 26.48 18.72
C ALA A 72 10.04 27.11 18.07
N ALA A 73 8.92 26.39 18.04
CA ALA A 73 7.64 26.96 17.60
C ALA A 73 7.13 27.99 18.61
N GLU A 74 7.21 27.68 19.91
CA GLU A 74 6.90 28.61 21.00
C GLU A 74 7.76 29.87 20.92
N GLU A 75 9.07 29.71 20.72
CA GLU A 75 9.99 30.84 20.53
C GLU A 75 9.56 31.73 19.35
N LEU A 76 9.26 31.12 18.20
CA LEU A 76 8.83 31.87 17.02
C LEU A 76 7.49 32.59 17.23
N PHE A 77 6.51 31.91 17.85
CA PHE A 77 5.15 32.45 17.99
C PHE A 77 4.93 33.33 19.23
N LYS A 78 5.88 33.36 20.19
CA LYS A 78 5.80 34.24 21.38
C LYS A 78 6.79 35.40 21.33
N ASN A 79 8.04 35.13 20.96
CA ASN A 79 9.13 36.12 21.10
C ASN A 79 9.50 36.80 19.77
N HIS A 80 9.13 36.18 18.64
CA HIS A 80 9.43 36.70 17.30
C HIS A 80 8.19 36.82 16.41
N ASP A 81 7.00 36.80 17.01
CA ASP A 81 5.71 36.76 16.30
C ASP A 81 5.53 37.91 15.31
N SER A 82 5.91 39.13 15.69
CA SER A 82 5.85 40.34 14.85
C SER A 82 6.72 40.22 13.60
N SER A 83 7.93 39.66 13.73
CA SER A 83 8.90 39.48 12.64
C SER A 83 8.50 38.38 11.64
N PHE A 84 7.64 37.44 12.07
CA PHE A 84 7.14 36.33 11.24
C PHE A 84 5.62 36.41 11.00
N SER A 85 5.02 37.58 11.22
CA SER A 85 3.57 37.79 11.11
C SER A 85 3.08 37.78 9.66
N ASP A 86 3.93 38.19 8.72
CA ASP A 86 3.64 38.22 7.29
C ASP A 86 3.71 36.83 6.64
N ARG A 87 2.81 36.58 5.68
CA ARG A 87 2.75 35.32 4.94
C ARG A 87 3.29 35.47 3.53
N ALA A 88 4.02 34.45 3.06
CA ALA A 88 4.34 34.31 1.65
C ALA A 88 3.04 34.08 0.87
N VAL A 89 2.77 34.95 -0.12
CA VAL A 89 1.56 34.92 -0.93
C VAL A 89 1.81 34.09 -2.19
N PRO A 90 1.09 32.97 -2.39
CA PRO A 90 1.12 32.24 -3.65
C PRO A 90 0.69 33.13 -4.83
N TRP A 91 1.37 32.99 -5.96
CA TRP A 91 1.18 33.79 -7.17
C TRP A 91 -0.26 33.75 -7.65
N VAL A 92 -0.89 32.57 -7.58
CA VAL A 92 -2.31 32.40 -7.92
C VAL A 92 -3.22 33.35 -7.12
N LEU A 93 -2.94 33.57 -5.82
CA LEU A 93 -3.74 34.40 -4.93
C LEU A 93 -3.53 35.91 -5.09
N THR A 94 -2.66 36.33 -6.01
CA THR A 94 -2.57 37.74 -6.41
C THR A 94 -3.64 38.11 -7.45
N ALA A 95 -4.47 37.15 -7.89
CA ALA A 95 -5.54 37.40 -8.87
C ALA A 95 -6.59 38.33 -8.27
N HIS A 96 -7.09 39.29 -9.05
CA HIS A 96 -8.08 40.29 -8.62
C HIS A 96 -7.72 40.98 -7.29
N ASN A 97 -6.42 41.14 -7.00
CA ASN A 97 -5.92 41.68 -5.75
C ASN A 97 -6.46 40.95 -4.49
N TYR A 98 -6.78 39.67 -4.60
CA TYR A 98 -7.37 38.89 -3.50
C TYR A 98 -6.50 38.88 -2.24
N SER A 99 -5.17 38.77 -2.40
CA SER A 99 -4.23 38.81 -1.28
C SER A 99 -4.27 40.10 -0.49
N SER A 100 -4.61 41.24 -1.10
CA SER A 100 -4.77 42.48 -0.34
C SER A 100 -6.03 42.40 0.52
N GLY A 101 -7.19 42.04 -0.02
CA GLY A 101 -8.44 41.96 0.76
C GLY A 101 -8.49 40.84 1.81
N SER A 102 -7.61 39.83 1.70
CA SER A 102 -7.68 38.60 2.50
C SER A 102 -7.08 38.76 3.91
N LEU A 103 -7.85 38.41 4.96
CA LEU A 103 -7.34 38.33 6.35
C LEU A 103 -6.15 37.37 6.52
N VAL A 104 -6.02 36.34 5.66
CA VAL A 104 -4.95 35.34 5.79
C VAL A 104 -3.64 35.83 5.17
N PHE A 105 -3.71 36.45 3.99
CA PHE A 105 -2.54 36.77 3.18
C PHE A 105 -2.18 38.26 3.18
N ARG A 106 -3.04 39.14 3.71
CA ARG A 106 -2.72 40.54 3.93
C ARG A 106 -1.59 40.64 4.93
N ARG A 107 -0.64 41.53 4.65
CA ARG A 107 0.44 41.87 5.59
C ARG A 107 -0.10 42.42 6.90
N TYR A 108 0.63 42.17 7.98
CA TYR A 108 0.27 42.71 9.29
C TYR A 108 0.25 44.24 9.25
N GLY A 109 -0.78 44.85 9.86
CA GLY A 109 -0.98 46.30 9.86
C GLY A 109 -2.37 46.69 10.35
N PRO A 110 -2.72 48.00 10.35
CA PRO A 110 -4.00 48.50 10.84
C PRO A 110 -5.20 47.77 10.22
N LYS A 111 -5.27 47.70 8.88
CA LYS A 111 -6.37 47.00 8.17
C LYS A 111 -6.48 45.52 8.54
N TRP A 112 -5.36 44.81 8.73
CA TRP A 112 -5.40 43.42 9.17
C TRP A 112 -5.97 43.30 10.58
N ARG A 113 -5.60 44.21 11.49
CA ARG A 113 -6.12 44.25 12.86
C ARG A 113 -7.62 44.56 12.89
N THR A 114 -8.09 45.48 12.04
CA THR A 114 -9.52 45.77 11.85
C THR A 114 -10.29 44.53 11.39
N LEU A 115 -9.82 43.86 10.33
CA LEU A 115 -10.45 42.64 9.82
C LEU A 115 -10.43 41.50 10.86
N ARG A 116 -9.33 41.35 11.60
CA ARG A 116 -9.21 40.35 12.66
C ARG A 116 -10.18 40.63 13.81
N ARG A 117 -10.31 41.89 14.23
CA ARG A 117 -11.24 42.33 15.26
C ARG A 117 -12.68 42.06 14.81
N LEU A 118 -13.06 42.51 13.62
CA LEU A 118 -14.38 42.27 13.04
C LEU A 118 -14.76 40.78 13.05
N CYS A 119 -13.86 39.89 12.60
CA CYS A 119 -14.10 38.45 12.66
C CYS A 119 -14.32 37.93 14.09
N SER A 120 -13.55 38.41 15.07
CA SER A 120 -13.62 37.96 16.46
C SER A 120 -14.81 38.55 17.23
N THR A 121 -15.20 39.79 16.96
CA THR A 121 -16.27 40.50 17.69
C THR A 121 -17.64 40.30 17.05
N GLU A 122 -17.71 40.21 15.72
CA GLU A 122 -18.99 40.16 15.01
C GLU A 122 -19.34 38.79 14.43
N PHE A 123 -18.38 38.01 13.94
CA PHE A 123 -18.67 36.72 13.29
C PHE A 123 -18.54 35.52 14.23
N MET A 124 -17.53 35.51 15.09
CA MET A 124 -17.12 34.35 15.90
C MET A 124 -17.39 34.53 17.40
N VAL A 125 -18.22 35.51 17.79
CA VAL A 125 -18.62 35.71 19.18
C VAL A 125 -19.68 34.68 19.59
N THR A 126 -19.61 34.19 20.83
CA THR A 126 -20.48 33.14 21.36
C THR A 126 -21.97 33.43 21.14
N ARG A 127 -22.40 34.68 21.33
CA ARG A 127 -23.78 35.11 21.10
C ARG A 127 -24.23 34.82 19.66
N ARG A 128 -23.45 35.25 18.66
CA ARG A 128 -23.77 35.06 17.24
C ARG A 128 -23.78 33.58 16.85
N ILE A 129 -22.88 32.77 17.42
CA ILE A 129 -22.88 31.31 17.20
C ILE A 129 -24.14 30.65 17.79
N ASN A 130 -24.65 31.16 18.90
CA ASN A 130 -25.88 30.66 19.53
C ASN A 130 -27.14 31.10 18.76
N ASP A 131 -27.15 32.31 18.21
CA ASP A 131 -28.27 32.81 17.40
C ASP A 131 -28.49 31.96 16.13
N THR A 132 -27.47 31.21 15.66
CA THR A 132 -27.57 30.33 14.48
C THR A 132 -28.09 28.92 14.77
N VAL A 133 -28.49 28.61 16.01
CA VAL A 133 -28.99 27.28 16.39
C VAL A 133 -30.18 26.85 15.53
N LEU A 134 -31.15 27.75 15.32
CA LEU A 134 -32.34 27.44 14.51
C LEU A 134 -31.97 27.19 13.04
N LEU A 135 -31.03 27.97 12.50
CA LEU A 135 -30.54 27.78 11.15
C LEU A 135 -29.81 26.44 10.98
N ARG A 136 -28.95 26.08 11.94
CA ARG A 136 -28.27 24.77 11.93
C ARG A 136 -29.26 23.61 11.98
N ARG A 137 -30.32 23.71 12.79
CA ARG A 137 -31.40 22.71 12.84
C ARG A 137 -32.12 22.62 11.50
N LYS A 138 -32.54 23.76 10.92
CA LYS A 138 -33.15 23.81 9.58
C LYS A 138 -32.29 23.08 8.54
N CYS A 139 -30.99 23.40 8.44
CA CYS A 139 -30.11 22.75 7.46
C CYS A 139 -29.95 21.24 7.69
N ILE A 140 -29.95 20.79 8.96
CA ILE A 140 -29.93 19.36 9.30
C ILE A 140 -31.25 18.69 8.89
N ASP A 141 -32.39 19.31 9.19
CA ASP A 141 -33.71 18.78 8.86
C ASP A 141 -33.92 18.69 7.34
N ASP A 142 -33.48 19.71 6.60
CA ASP A 142 -33.51 19.74 5.14
C ASP A 142 -32.60 18.64 4.55
N MET A 143 -31.40 18.45 5.10
CA MET A 143 -30.51 17.35 4.70
C MET A 143 -31.15 15.98 4.93
N ILE A 144 -31.75 15.76 6.10
CA ILE A 144 -32.45 14.51 6.42
C ILE A 144 -33.62 14.30 5.45
N ARG A 145 -34.40 15.35 5.17
CA ARG A 145 -35.53 15.28 4.23
C ARG A 145 -35.07 14.91 2.82
N CYS A 146 -33.98 15.50 2.34
CA CYS A 146 -33.37 15.15 1.05
C CYS A 146 -32.93 13.68 1.02
N ILE A 147 -32.22 13.21 2.05
CA ILE A 147 -31.78 11.81 2.14
C ILE A 147 -33.00 10.87 2.10
N VAL A 148 -34.04 11.13 2.90
CA VAL A 148 -35.24 10.29 2.93
C VAL A 148 -35.93 10.26 1.57
N LYS A 149 -36.07 11.42 0.91
CA LYS A 149 -36.70 11.52 -0.41
C LYS A 149 -35.90 10.80 -1.48
N ASP A 150 -34.58 10.97 -1.50
CA ASP A 150 -33.72 10.37 -2.52
C ASP A 150 -33.59 8.85 -2.32
N VAL A 151 -33.55 8.38 -1.06
CA VAL A 151 -33.62 6.94 -0.74
C VAL A 151 -34.96 6.34 -1.15
N ALA A 152 -36.08 7.00 -0.84
CA ALA A 152 -37.40 6.53 -1.26
C ALA A 152 -37.54 6.49 -2.79
N ALA A 153 -36.99 7.48 -3.50
CA ALA A 153 -36.98 7.51 -4.95
C ALA A 153 -36.06 6.44 -5.57
N ALA A 154 -34.91 6.15 -4.94
CA ALA A 154 -34.00 5.09 -5.36
C ALA A 154 -34.63 3.70 -5.14
N GLN A 155 -35.25 3.48 -3.97
CA GLN A 155 -35.97 2.24 -3.66
C GLN A 155 -37.17 2.02 -4.58
N ALA A 156 -37.90 3.07 -4.95
CA ALA A 156 -38.98 3.00 -5.94
C ALA A 156 -38.49 2.62 -7.35
N LYS A 157 -37.20 2.79 -7.63
CA LYS A 157 -36.53 2.36 -8.88
C LYS A 157 -35.84 1.00 -8.76
N GLY A 158 -35.96 0.32 -7.61
CA GLY A 158 -35.30 -0.96 -7.35
C GLY A 158 -33.81 -0.86 -7.01
N GLU A 159 -33.30 0.34 -6.71
CA GLU A 159 -31.90 0.55 -6.32
C GLU A 159 -31.71 0.33 -4.79
N SER A 160 -30.46 0.07 -4.37
CA SER A 160 -30.11 -0.31 -2.98
C SER A 160 -30.43 0.74 -1.90
N GLY A 161 -30.77 1.98 -2.29
CA GLY A 161 -30.99 3.09 -1.36
C GLY A 161 -29.72 3.52 -0.62
N GLU A 162 -28.53 3.19 -1.15
CA GLU A 162 -27.26 3.57 -0.55
C GLU A 162 -27.07 5.10 -0.51
N VAL A 163 -26.62 5.60 0.64
CA VAL A 163 -26.49 7.04 0.90
C VAL A 163 -25.03 7.45 0.92
N ASN A 164 -24.64 8.34 0.00
CA ASN A 164 -23.37 9.05 0.09
C ASN A 164 -23.44 10.18 1.12
N VAL A 165 -23.20 9.86 2.39
CA VAL A 165 -23.25 10.82 3.51
C VAL A 165 -22.32 12.02 3.27
N GLY A 166 -21.17 11.82 2.62
CA GLY A 166 -20.24 12.90 2.30
C GLY A 166 -20.85 13.96 1.36
N HIS A 167 -21.66 13.52 0.39
CA HIS A 167 -22.36 14.43 -0.53
C HIS A 167 -23.39 15.29 0.21
N TYR A 168 -24.29 14.68 1.01
CA TYR A 168 -25.33 15.42 1.72
C TYR A 168 -24.77 16.34 2.82
N LEU A 169 -23.73 15.89 3.55
CA LEU A 169 -23.01 16.75 4.49
C LEU A 169 -22.38 17.95 3.79
N PHE A 170 -21.83 17.75 2.60
CA PHE A 170 -21.26 18.85 1.82
C PHE A 170 -22.33 19.88 1.43
N VAL A 171 -23.45 19.43 0.87
CA VAL A 171 -24.57 20.30 0.48
C VAL A 171 -25.15 21.05 1.68
N MET A 172 -25.38 20.35 2.79
CA MET A 172 -25.85 20.94 4.04
C MET A 172 -24.90 22.02 4.55
N LEU A 173 -23.59 21.73 4.60
CA LEU A 173 -22.59 22.69 5.06
C LEU A 173 -22.50 23.89 4.11
N PHE A 174 -22.61 23.68 2.80
CA PHE A 174 -22.61 24.75 1.80
C PHE A 174 -23.82 25.67 1.98
N ASN A 175 -25.02 25.12 2.17
CA ASN A 175 -26.22 25.90 2.44
C ASN A 175 -26.17 26.60 3.80
N LEU A 176 -25.63 25.96 4.84
CA LEU A 176 -25.42 26.60 6.13
C LEU A 176 -24.52 27.84 5.99
N MET A 177 -23.41 27.73 5.26
CA MET A 177 -22.55 28.89 4.97
C MET A 177 -23.27 29.95 4.14
N GLY A 178 -24.11 29.56 3.18
CA GLY A 178 -24.93 30.46 2.38
C GLY A 178 -25.89 31.28 3.22
N ASN A 179 -26.53 30.64 4.19
CA ASN A 179 -27.43 31.34 5.10
C ASN A 179 -26.68 32.23 6.09
N LEU A 180 -25.52 31.79 6.61
CA LEU A 180 -24.72 32.60 7.52
C LEU A 180 -24.13 33.85 6.86
N THR A 181 -23.79 33.77 5.58
CA THR A 181 -23.08 34.83 4.87
C THR A 181 -23.98 35.69 4.00
N LEU A 182 -25.02 35.12 3.39
CA LEU A 182 -25.88 35.76 2.39
C LEU A 182 -27.38 35.55 2.68
N SER A 183 -27.75 34.87 3.77
CA SER A 183 -29.15 34.49 4.07
C SER A 183 -29.85 33.68 2.97
N GLN A 184 -29.11 32.84 2.23
CA GLN A 184 -29.66 32.05 1.12
C GLN A 184 -29.21 30.59 1.11
N ASP A 185 -30.13 29.70 0.74
CA ASP A 185 -29.84 28.31 0.37
C ASP A 185 -29.29 28.27 -1.06
N LEU A 186 -27.96 28.35 -1.21
CA LEU A 186 -27.33 28.46 -2.53
C LEU A 186 -27.46 27.18 -3.37
N LEU A 187 -27.31 25.99 -2.78
CA LEU A 187 -27.51 24.72 -3.46
C LEU A 187 -28.93 24.20 -3.23
N ASN A 188 -29.89 24.87 -3.88
CA ASN A 188 -31.26 24.39 -4.05
C ASN A 188 -31.46 23.93 -5.51
N THR A 189 -32.35 22.95 -5.75
CA THR A 189 -32.65 22.39 -7.08
C THR A 189 -33.11 23.40 -8.12
N GLN A 190 -33.41 24.64 -7.72
CA GLN A 190 -33.88 25.73 -8.59
C GLN A 190 -32.87 26.91 -8.72
N SER A 191 -31.76 26.92 -7.98
CA SER A 191 -30.83 28.07 -7.96
C SER A 191 -29.68 27.92 -8.96
N ARG A 192 -29.85 28.44 -10.18
CA ARG A 192 -28.79 28.46 -11.21
C ARG A 192 -27.52 29.16 -10.69
N ASP A 193 -27.67 30.33 -10.07
CA ASP A 193 -26.54 31.13 -9.58
C ASP A 193 -25.72 30.40 -8.50
N GLY A 194 -26.38 29.60 -7.65
CA GLY A 194 -25.70 28.83 -6.63
C GLY A 194 -24.86 27.66 -7.16
N TYR A 195 -25.34 26.96 -8.20
CA TYR A 195 -24.53 25.95 -8.91
C TYR A 195 -23.34 26.59 -9.63
N GLU A 196 -23.53 27.75 -10.25
CA GLU A 196 -22.45 28.50 -10.90
C GLU A 196 -21.40 28.98 -9.88
N PHE A 197 -21.84 29.43 -8.71
CA PHE A 197 -20.99 29.81 -7.59
C PHE A 197 -20.19 28.62 -7.04
N PHE A 198 -20.85 27.47 -6.85
CA PHE A 198 -20.19 26.23 -6.44
C PHE A 198 -19.09 25.82 -7.43
N GLY A 199 -19.38 25.82 -8.73
CA GLY A 199 -18.40 25.51 -9.76
C GLY A 199 -17.19 26.46 -9.77
N ALA A 200 -17.43 27.76 -9.55
CA ALA A 200 -16.36 28.74 -9.43
C ALA A 200 -15.50 28.49 -8.18
N MET A 201 -16.11 28.19 -7.03
CA MET A 201 -15.42 27.88 -5.78
C MET A 201 -14.59 26.58 -5.86
N ASP A 202 -15.11 25.54 -6.51
CA ASP A 202 -14.37 24.29 -6.76
C ASP A 202 -13.10 24.55 -7.59
N GLY A 203 -13.22 25.37 -8.64
CA GLY A 203 -12.09 25.85 -9.43
C GLY A 203 -11.04 26.55 -8.58
N ILE A 204 -11.45 27.55 -7.78
CA ILE A 204 -10.54 28.30 -6.88
C ILE A 204 -9.78 27.34 -5.95
N ILE A 205 -10.49 26.42 -5.27
CA ILE A 205 -9.87 25.45 -4.35
C ILE A 205 -8.86 24.57 -5.08
N LYS A 206 -9.22 24.08 -6.27
CA LYS A 206 -8.35 23.25 -7.11
C LYS A 206 -7.07 23.97 -7.55
N TRP A 207 -7.15 25.26 -7.87
CA TRP A 207 -5.98 26.03 -8.31
C TRP A 207 -5.08 26.41 -7.14
N VAL A 208 -5.62 26.74 -5.97
CA VAL A 208 -4.83 26.99 -4.75
C VAL A 208 -4.14 25.71 -4.26
N GLY A 209 -4.80 24.56 -4.36
CA GLY A 209 -4.27 23.28 -3.87
C GLY A 209 -3.14 22.68 -4.72
N ARG A 210 -2.88 23.21 -5.91
CA ARG A 210 -1.84 22.71 -6.82
C ARG A 210 -0.50 23.39 -6.56
N PRO A 211 0.60 22.63 -6.41
CA PRO A 211 1.95 23.20 -6.35
C PRO A 211 2.24 23.98 -7.64
N ASN A 212 2.62 25.25 -7.47
CA ASN A 212 2.88 26.16 -8.57
C ASN A 212 4.38 26.45 -8.67
N VAL A 213 5.00 26.06 -9.77
CA VAL A 213 6.44 26.22 -10.02
C VAL A 213 6.83 27.70 -10.05
N ALA A 214 5.94 28.59 -10.52
CA ALA A 214 6.19 30.03 -10.56
C ALA A 214 6.32 30.67 -9.16
N ASP A 215 5.85 30.00 -8.11
CA ASP A 215 6.07 30.46 -6.73
C ASP A 215 7.50 30.23 -6.26
N PHE A 216 8.14 29.16 -6.72
CA PHE A 216 9.53 28.82 -6.39
C PHE A 216 10.54 29.41 -7.38
N LEU A 217 10.13 29.66 -8.63
CA LEU A 217 10.94 30.22 -9.70
C LEU A 217 10.31 31.52 -10.21
N PRO A 218 10.63 32.68 -9.62
CA PRO A 218 9.97 33.96 -9.95
C PRO A 218 10.05 34.36 -11.43
N ILE A 219 11.11 33.96 -12.13
CA ILE A 219 11.30 34.22 -13.58
C ILE A 219 10.20 33.57 -14.44
N LEU A 220 9.47 32.59 -13.93
CA LEU A 220 8.39 31.90 -14.65
C LEU A 220 7.00 32.51 -14.37
N LYS A 221 6.88 33.52 -13.51
CA LYS A 221 5.57 34.12 -13.16
C LYS A 221 4.85 34.74 -14.36
N TRP A 222 5.59 35.35 -15.28
CA TRP A 222 5.03 35.98 -16.48
C TRP A 222 4.50 34.95 -17.48
N LEU A 223 5.11 33.75 -17.53
CA LEU A 223 4.75 32.69 -18.45
C LEU A 223 3.52 31.89 -17.98
N ASP A 224 3.29 31.82 -16.66
CA ASP A 224 2.28 30.96 -16.04
C ASP A 224 2.24 29.55 -16.66
N PRO A 225 3.34 28.77 -16.59
CA PRO A 225 3.51 27.55 -17.39
C PRO A 225 2.47 26.46 -17.07
N GLN A 226 1.83 26.52 -15.90
CA GLN A 226 0.79 25.57 -15.48
C GLN A 226 -0.63 26.13 -15.69
N GLY A 227 -0.77 27.35 -16.20
CA GLY A 227 -2.05 28.04 -16.40
C GLY A 227 -2.84 28.32 -15.12
N LEU A 228 -2.21 28.19 -13.94
CA LEU A 228 -2.90 28.25 -12.65
C LEU A 228 -3.36 29.67 -12.34
N LYS A 229 -2.54 30.67 -12.66
CA LYS A 229 -2.90 32.08 -12.46
C LYS A 229 -4.03 32.48 -13.40
N LYS A 230 -3.96 32.10 -14.68
CA LYS A 230 -5.02 32.37 -15.67
C LYS A 230 -6.37 31.78 -15.25
N ASN A 231 -6.37 30.51 -14.84
CA ASN A 231 -7.60 29.85 -14.39
C ASN A 231 -8.13 30.47 -13.09
N MET A 232 -7.25 30.85 -12.17
CA MET A 232 -7.63 31.59 -10.96
C MET A 232 -8.29 32.93 -11.28
N VAL A 233 -7.76 33.71 -12.22
CA VAL A 233 -8.38 34.99 -12.65
C VAL A 233 -9.79 34.75 -13.18
N LYS A 234 -10.01 33.70 -13.97
CA LYS A 234 -11.34 33.36 -14.50
C LYS A 234 -12.31 32.97 -13.37
N ASP A 235 -11.98 31.96 -12.58
CA ASP A 235 -12.91 31.38 -11.61
C ASP A 235 -13.15 32.31 -10.41
N LEU A 236 -12.11 33.02 -9.95
CA LEU A 236 -12.27 34.04 -8.90
C LEU A 236 -13.09 35.24 -9.40
N GLY A 237 -12.89 35.67 -10.64
CA GLY A 237 -13.68 36.75 -11.23
C GLY A 237 -15.16 36.38 -11.30
N ARG A 238 -15.47 35.15 -11.72
CA ARG A 238 -16.84 34.62 -11.73
C ARG A 238 -17.45 34.55 -10.33
N ALA A 239 -16.69 34.09 -9.34
CA ALA A 239 -17.17 34.04 -7.96
C ALA A 239 -17.44 35.46 -7.41
N MET A 240 -16.54 36.42 -7.68
CA MET A 240 -16.72 37.83 -7.31
C MET A 240 -17.98 38.42 -7.95
N SER A 241 -18.21 38.21 -9.25
CA SER A 241 -19.39 38.77 -9.93
C SER A 241 -20.72 38.23 -9.37
N ILE A 242 -20.74 36.96 -8.96
CA ILE A 242 -21.94 36.34 -8.36
C ILE A 242 -22.19 36.93 -6.96
N VAL A 243 -21.16 37.04 -6.12
CA VAL A 243 -21.32 37.67 -4.79
C VAL A 243 -21.73 39.14 -4.93
N GLU A 244 -21.17 39.86 -5.89
CA GLU A 244 -21.53 41.25 -6.18
C GLU A 244 -22.99 41.40 -6.60
N LYS A 245 -23.52 40.45 -7.36
CA LYS A 245 -24.96 40.37 -7.67
C LYS A 245 -25.79 40.22 -6.39
N PHE A 246 -25.44 39.27 -5.53
CA PHE A 246 -26.13 39.09 -4.23
C PHE A 246 -26.06 40.33 -3.33
N MET A 247 -24.90 41.01 -3.31
CA MET A 247 -24.72 42.26 -2.58
C MET A 247 -25.66 43.36 -3.09
N ARG A 248 -25.74 43.55 -4.42
CA ARG A 248 -26.65 44.53 -5.02
C ARG A 248 -28.12 44.24 -4.72
N ASP A 249 -28.53 42.98 -4.88
CA ASP A 249 -29.91 42.55 -4.63
C ASP A 249 -30.30 42.83 -3.16
N ARG A 250 -29.37 42.64 -2.22
CA ARG A 250 -29.58 42.90 -0.80
C ARG A 250 -29.72 44.40 -0.48
N VAL A 251 -28.87 45.24 -1.06
CA VAL A 251 -28.93 46.71 -0.88
C VAL A 251 -30.23 47.25 -1.47
N ALA A 252 -30.69 46.71 -2.61
CA ALA A 252 -31.95 47.11 -3.25
C ALA A 252 -33.20 46.72 -2.44
N GLN A 253 -33.17 45.58 -1.72
CA GLN A 253 -34.34 45.05 -1.02
C GLN A 253 -34.66 45.73 0.33
N LYS A 254 -33.83 46.65 0.86
CA LYS A 254 -34.02 47.36 2.16
C LYS A 254 -34.66 46.48 3.26
N SER A 255 -34.18 45.26 3.39
CA SER A 255 -34.76 44.26 4.29
C SER A 255 -34.05 44.31 5.65
N ASP A 256 -34.76 44.87 6.64
CA ASP A 256 -34.37 45.02 8.06
C ASP A 256 -34.30 43.68 8.83
N ALA A 257 -34.57 42.55 8.15
CA ALA A 257 -35.00 41.32 8.81
C ALA A 257 -33.91 40.23 9.02
N SER A 258 -32.70 40.37 8.46
CA SER A 258 -31.65 39.37 8.69
C SER A 258 -30.29 40.01 9.00
N LYS A 259 -29.83 39.83 10.25
CA LYS A 259 -28.49 40.20 10.73
C LYS A 259 -27.47 39.11 10.38
N ASP A 260 -27.25 38.90 9.09
CA ASP A 260 -26.22 38.00 8.57
C ASP A 260 -24.83 38.68 8.50
N PHE A 261 -23.81 37.94 8.08
CA PHE A 261 -22.45 38.48 8.02
C PHE A 261 -22.30 39.58 6.96
N LEU A 262 -23.06 39.53 5.87
CA LEU A 262 -23.03 40.56 4.84
C LEU A 262 -23.65 41.86 5.35
N SER A 263 -24.79 41.82 6.03
CA SER A 263 -25.40 43.00 6.66
C SER A 263 -24.41 43.67 7.62
N THR A 264 -23.75 42.87 8.45
CA THR A 264 -22.73 43.34 9.39
C THR A 264 -21.53 43.99 8.67
N LEU A 265 -21.12 43.45 7.51
CA LEU A 265 -20.05 44.03 6.70
C LEU A 265 -20.44 45.35 6.03
N LEU A 266 -21.69 45.48 5.60
CA LEU A 266 -22.24 46.68 4.95
C LEU A 266 -22.48 47.82 5.95
N GLU A 267 -22.91 47.48 7.17
CA GLU A 267 -23.19 48.41 8.29
C GLU A 267 -21.93 48.81 9.08
N TYR A 268 -20.76 48.25 8.76
CA TYR A 268 -19.53 48.52 9.49
C TYR A 268 -18.98 49.92 9.20
N GLU A 269 -19.09 50.85 10.16
CA GLU A 269 -18.62 52.23 10.05
C GLU A 269 -17.26 52.53 10.72
N GLY A 270 -16.56 51.48 11.17
CA GLY A 270 -15.28 51.61 11.87
C GLY A 270 -15.43 52.13 13.31
N ASP A 271 -14.41 51.92 14.15
CA ASP A 271 -14.43 52.26 15.58
C ASP A 271 -13.69 53.56 15.94
N GLY A 272 -13.30 54.34 14.93
CA GLY A 272 -12.58 55.61 15.09
C GLY A 272 -11.14 55.51 15.63
N LYS A 273 -10.62 54.32 15.94
CA LYS A 273 -9.28 54.15 16.55
C LYS A 273 -8.16 53.89 15.55
N GLU A 274 -8.42 53.22 14.42
CA GLU A 274 -7.40 52.91 13.40
C GLU A 274 -7.99 52.77 11.97
N GLY A 275 -7.90 53.82 11.14
CA GLY A 275 -7.91 53.77 9.66
C GLY A 275 -9.16 53.25 8.89
N SER A 276 -9.74 54.15 8.08
CA SER A 276 -10.93 54.09 7.18
C SER A 276 -12.26 53.69 7.82
N HIS A 277 -13.22 54.64 7.80
CA HIS A 277 -14.59 54.55 8.31
C HIS A 277 -15.53 53.60 7.53
N LYS A 278 -15.07 52.94 6.46
CA LYS A 278 -15.92 52.01 5.69
C LYS A 278 -15.07 50.98 4.94
N LEU A 279 -15.53 49.72 4.91
CA LEU A 279 -14.92 48.68 4.08
C LEU A 279 -15.22 48.96 2.61
N SER A 280 -14.24 48.73 1.73
CA SER A 280 -14.49 48.82 0.29
C SER A 280 -15.32 47.63 -0.18
N ASP A 281 -16.14 47.81 -1.23
CA ASP A 281 -16.91 46.71 -1.83
C ASP A 281 -16.01 45.53 -2.22
N HIS A 282 -14.79 45.83 -2.70
CA HIS A 282 -13.78 44.81 -2.99
C HIS A 282 -13.33 44.03 -1.75
N ASP A 283 -13.07 44.72 -0.63
CA ASP A 283 -12.72 44.07 0.63
C ASP A 283 -13.88 43.19 1.12
N ILE A 284 -15.14 43.66 1.02
CA ILE A 284 -16.34 42.88 1.39
C ILE A 284 -16.45 41.61 0.52
N LEU A 285 -16.31 41.73 -0.80
CA LEU A 285 -16.31 40.59 -1.72
C LEU A 285 -15.25 39.55 -1.34
N VAL A 286 -14.03 40.00 -1.06
CA VAL A 286 -12.93 39.09 -0.66
C VAL A 286 -13.20 38.44 0.70
N ILE A 287 -13.76 39.17 1.67
CA ILE A 287 -14.12 38.62 2.99
C ILE A 287 -15.21 37.55 2.86
N VAL A 288 -16.27 37.83 2.10
CA VAL A 288 -17.35 36.87 1.84
C VAL A 288 -16.75 35.64 1.16
N LEU A 289 -16.05 35.77 0.03
CA LEU A 289 -15.40 34.64 -0.65
C LEU A 289 -14.42 33.85 0.24
N ARG A 290 -13.74 34.53 1.17
CA ARG A 290 -12.84 33.88 2.12
C ARG A 290 -13.59 32.99 3.10
N THR A 291 -14.76 33.41 3.61
CA THR A 291 -15.57 32.58 4.51
C THR A 291 -15.97 31.25 3.86
N TRP A 292 -16.20 31.22 2.55
CA TRP A 292 -16.48 30.00 1.79
C TRP A 292 -15.28 29.05 1.65
N SER A 293 -14.07 29.59 1.59
CA SER A 293 -12.83 28.80 1.49
C SER A 293 -12.49 28.03 2.78
N ILE A 294 -13.22 28.29 3.87
CA ILE A 294 -13.07 27.61 5.16
C ILE A 294 -13.84 26.28 5.16
N LEU A 295 -14.93 26.19 4.39
CA LEU A 295 -15.86 25.06 4.31
C LEU A 295 -15.20 23.68 4.09
N PRO A 296 -14.24 23.50 3.16
CA PRO A 296 -13.65 22.18 2.89
C PRO A 296 -12.82 21.64 4.06
N VAL A 297 -12.27 22.54 4.89
CA VAL A 297 -11.46 22.20 6.06
C VAL A 297 -12.35 21.66 7.17
N TRP A 298 -13.51 22.30 7.41
CA TRP A 298 -14.48 21.86 8.41
C TRP A 298 -15.20 20.59 7.98
N SER A 299 -15.59 20.47 6.70
CA SER A 299 -16.22 19.23 6.21
C SER A 299 -15.28 18.03 6.36
N SER A 300 -14.00 18.19 6.02
CA SER A 300 -12.98 17.14 6.20
C SER A 300 -12.75 16.76 7.67
N LEU A 301 -12.75 17.75 8.57
CA LEU A 301 -12.61 17.53 10.02
C LEU A 301 -13.82 16.78 10.59
N VAL A 302 -15.04 17.22 10.25
CA VAL A 302 -16.29 16.60 10.72
C VAL A 302 -16.39 15.16 10.20
N ILE A 303 -16.12 14.93 8.90
CA ILE A 303 -16.12 13.57 8.32
C ILE A 303 -15.09 12.68 9.01
N SER A 304 -13.89 13.20 9.32
CA SER A 304 -12.86 12.42 10.01
C SER A 304 -13.29 12.05 11.44
N LEU A 305 -13.88 12.99 12.17
CA LEU A 305 -14.36 12.77 13.53
C LEU A 305 -15.56 11.80 13.56
N THR A 306 -16.50 11.91 12.61
CA THR A 306 -17.64 10.98 12.51
C THR A 306 -17.19 9.58 12.10
N LEU A 307 -16.18 9.45 11.24
CA LEU A 307 -15.60 8.15 10.89
C LEU A 307 -14.94 7.50 12.12
N ILE A 308 -14.21 8.28 12.93
CA ILE A 308 -13.58 7.78 14.17
C ILE A 308 -14.64 7.35 15.19
N THR A 309 -15.70 8.14 15.40
CA THR A 309 -16.79 7.77 16.32
C THR A 309 -17.57 6.56 15.81
N LEU A 310 -17.81 6.45 14.50
CA LEU A 310 -18.47 5.28 13.90
C LEU A 310 -17.59 4.02 14.03
N ILE A 311 -16.31 4.10 13.73
CA ILE A 311 -15.36 2.98 13.90
C ILE A 311 -15.32 2.52 15.37
N THR A 312 -15.30 3.46 16.32
CA THR A 312 -15.34 3.12 17.76
C THR A 312 -16.67 2.49 18.18
N LEU A 313 -17.81 2.96 17.66
CA LEU A 313 -19.13 2.39 17.92
C LEU A 313 -19.32 1.00 17.29
N LEU A 314 -18.87 0.80 16.04
CA LEU A 314 -18.92 -0.49 15.35
C LEU A 314 -18.01 -1.53 16.04
N ASN A 315 -16.84 -1.11 16.51
CA ASN A 315 -15.96 -1.97 17.32
C ASN A 315 -16.59 -2.32 18.68
N ARG A 316 -17.41 -1.43 19.28
CA ARG A 316 -18.19 -1.74 20.49
C ARG A 316 -19.34 -2.70 20.22
N ARG A 317 -20.01 -2.63 19.06
CA ARG A 317 -21.07 -3.59 18.67
C ARG A 317 -20.52 -4.99 18.37
N LYS A 318 -19.37 -5.11 17.69
CA LYS A 318 -18.69 -6.42 17.49
C LYS A 318 -18.21 -7.06 18.79
N SER A 319 -18.06 -6.30 19.88
CA SER A 319 -17.74 -6.82 21.21
C SER A 319 -18.95 -7.42 21.95
N ARG A 320 -20.19 -7.20 21.49
CA ARG A 320 -21.42 -7.67 22.17
C ARG A 320 -22.05 -8.93 21.56
N VAL A 321 -21.55 -9.40 20.41
CA VAL A 321 -22.03 -10.66 19.81
C VAL A 321 -21.21 -11.82 20.37
N GLY A 322 -21.78 -12.51 21.37
CA GLY A 322 -21.42 -13.85 21.83
C GLY A 322 -20.04 -14.02 22.49
N SER A 323 -19.93 -13.75 23.79
CA SER A 323 -18.77 -14.20 24.57
C SER A 323 -18.80 -15.72 24.72
N LYS A 324 -18.19 -16.45 23.79
CA LYS A 324 -17.58 -17.73 24.16
C LYS A 324 -16.60 -17.45 25.29
N LYS A 325 -16.68 -18.22 26.39
CA LYS A 325 -15.92 -18.07 27.64
C LYS A 325 -14.42 -17.87 27.34
N ARG A 326 -13.94 -16.62 27.31
CA ARG A 326 -12.50 -16.32 27.15
C ARG A 326 -11.85 -16.31 28.53
N PRO A 327 -10.56 -16.66 28.62
CA PRO A 327 -9.80 -16.45 29.83
C PRO A 327 -9.84 -14.97 30.26
N PRO A 328 -9.75 -14.69 31.57
CA PRO A 328 -9.72 -13.33 32.09
C PRO A 328 -8.50 -12.54 31.60
N GLY A 329 -8.62 -11.22 31.54
CA GLY A 329 -7.52 -10.33 31.15
C GLY A 329 -7.87 -8.85 31.28
N PRO A 330 -6.86 -7.96 31.27
CA PRO A 330 -7.08 -6.52 31.35
C PRO A 330 -7.88 -5.98 30.14
N PRO A 331 -8.79 -5.01 30.35
CA PRO A 331 -9.51 -4.39 29.25
C PRO A 331 -8.52 -3.67 28.31
N GLY A 332 -8.55 -4.02 27.03
CA GLY A 332 -7.67 -3.43 26.03
C GLY A 332 -8.19 -2.10 25.50
N TRP A 333 -7.28 -1.22 25.09
CA TRP A 333 -7.58 0.04 24.42
C TRP A 333 -8.26 -0.19 23.06
N PRO A 334 -9.07 0.75 22.56
CA PRO A 334 -9.57 0.70 21.19
C PRO A 334 -8.41 0.58 20.19
N VAL A 335 -8.55 -0.29 19.19
CA VAL A 335 -7.57 -0.56 18.12
C VAL A 335 -6.27 -1.22 18.60
N PHE A 336 -5.62 -0.70 19.63
CA PHE A 336 -4.31 -1.14 20.11
C PHE A 336 -4.36 -2.28 21.14
N GLY A 337 -5.49 -2.50 21.79
CA GLY A 337 -5.64 -3.48 22.85
C GLY A 337 -4.70 -3.18 24.03
N ASN A 338 -3.97 -4.18 24.51
CA ASN A 338 -3.08 -4.11 25.68
C ASN A 338 -1.62 -3.81 25.33
N MET A 339 -1.31 -3.36 24.11
CA MET A 339 0.08 -3.12 23.69
C MET A 339 0.81 -2.11 24.59
N PHE A 340 0.12 -1.05 25.00
CA PHE A 340 0.70 -0.01 25.86
C PHE A 340 0.80 -0.43 27.33
N ASP A 341 0.06 -1.47 27.72
CA ASP A 341 0.04 -1.95 29.10
C ASP A 341 1.28 -2.81 29.41
N LEU A 342 1.99 -3.33 28.40
CA LEU A 342 3.07 -4.31 28.56
C LEU A 342 4.45 -3.72 28.87
N GLY A 343 4.69 -2.44 28.55
CA GLY A 343 5.98 -1.77 28.80
C GLY A 343 7.17 -2.35 28.01
N THR A 344 8.39 -2.09 28.50
CA THR A 344 9.66 -2.49 27.83
C THR A 344 10.04 -3.95 28.04
N LEU A 345 9.54 -4.59 29.10
CA LEU A 345 9.78 -5.99 29.44
C LEU A 345 8.45 -6.76 29.52
N PRO A 346 7.81 -7.07 28.37
CA PRO A 346 6.47 -7.65 28.32
C PRO A 346 6.31 -8.92 29.17
N HIS A 347 7.32 -9.78 29.19
CA HIS A 347 7.30 -11.03 29.94
C HIS A 347 7.18 -10.82 31.46
N GLN A 348 7.85 -9.80 32.01
CA GLN A 348 7.73 -9.47 33.43
C GLN A 348 6.37 -8.86 33.75
N THR A 349 5.87 -7.98 32.90
CA THR A 349 4.53 -7.38 33.06
C THR A 349 3.44 -8.45 32.99
N MET A 350 3.51 -9.35 32.01
CA MET A 350 2.58 -10.49 31.91
C MET A 350 2.65 -11.37 33.15
N ASN A 351 3.83 -11.63 33.71
CA ASN A 351 3.96 -12.40 34.95
C ASN A 351 3.33 -11.68 36.16
N LYS A 352 3.45 -10.34 36.24
CA LYS A 352 2.77 -9.54 37.28
C LYS A 352 1.25 -9.60 37.16
N LEU A 353 0.71 -9.65 35.93
CA LEU A 353 -0.72 -9.78 35.68
C LEU A 353 -1.30 -11.13 36.17
N LYS A 354 -0.46 -12.17 36.30
CA LYS A 354 -0.84 -13.49 36.82
C LYS A 354 -1.56 -13.42 38.15
N ALA A 355 -1.09 -12.58 39.07
CA ALA A 355 -1.66 -12.46 40.41
C ALA A 355 -3.11 -11.97 40.40
N LYS A 356 -3.48 -11.18 39.38
CA LYS A 356 -4.80 -10.55 39.28
C LYS A 356 -5.78 -11.32 38.41
N TYR A 357 -5.30 -11.86 37.28
CA TYR A 357 -6.16 -12.51 36.27
C TYR A 357 -5.99 -14.03 36.27
N GLY A 358 -5.05 -14.58 37.04
CA GLY A 358 -4.77 -16.01 37.07
C GLY A 358 -3.78 -16.46 35.99
N PRO A 359 -3.50 -17.78 35.92
CA PRO A 359 -2.44 -18.35 35.10
C PRO A 359 -2.75 -18.45 33.60
N LEU A 360 -4.00 -18.19 33.20
CA LEU A 360 -4.45 -18.14 31.80
C LEU A 360 -4.95 -16.73 31.53
N LEU A 361 -4.16 -15.97 30.79
CA LEU A 361 -4.40 -14.55 30.56
C LEU A 361 -4.75 -14.31 29.09
N TRP A 362 -5.85 -13.61 28.85
CA TRP A 362 -6.24 -13.17 27.51
C TRP A 362 -5.81 -11.73 27.26
N LEU A 363 -4.99 -11.52 26.23
CA LEU A 363 -4.53 -10.20 25.80
C LEU A 363 -4.92 -9.94 24.34
N ARG A 364 -5.11 -8.67 24.01
CA ARG A 364 -5.26 -8.22 22.63
C ARG A 364 -4.08 -7.34 22.27
N LEU A 365 -3.23 -7.74 21.33
CA LEU A 365 -2.10 -6.93 20.87
C LEU A 365 -2.44 -6.37 19.48
N GLY A 366 -2.97 -5.15 19.45
CA GLY A 366 -3.54 -4.57 18.23
C GLY A 366 -4.77 -5.35 17.76
N TYR A 367 -4.67 -5.99 16.60
CA TYR A 367 -5.68 -6.90 16.04
C TYR A 367 -5.39 -8.38 16.32
N GLN A 368 -4.29 -8.69 17.01
CA GLN A 368 -3.92 -10.07 17.34
C GLN A 368 -4.46 -10.45 18.72
N ASN A 369 -5.17 -11.58 18.79
CA ASN A 369 -5.58 -12.18 20.06
C ASN A 369 -4.46 -13.08 20.57
N THR A 370 -4.09 -12.94 21.85
CA THR A 370 -2.96 -13.62 22.46
C THR A 370 -3.39 -14.27 23.76
N LEU A 371 -3.31 -15.61 23.79
CA LEU A 371 -3.44 -16.39 25.02
C LEU A 371 -2.07 -16.55 25.66
N VAL A 372 -1.93 -16.14 26.90
CA VAL A 372 -0.69 -16.29 27.68
C VAL A 372 -0.90 -17.37 28.73
N ILE A 373 -0.04 -18.39 28.69
CA ILE A 373 -0.11 -19.56 29.57
C ILE A 373 1.03 -19.50 30.58
N GLN A 374 0.69 -19.54 31.87
CA GLN A 374 1.64 -19.39 32.98
C GLN A 374 1.44 -20.49 34.05
N SER A 375 0.82 -21.61 33.67
CA SER A 375 0.65 -22.82 34.50
C SER A 375 1.26 -24.01 33.78
N SER A 376 2.00 -24.85 34.52
CA SER A 376 2.56 -26.10 34.00
C SER A 376 1.46 -27.04 33.50
N ARG A 377 0.36 -27.19 34.25
CA ARG A 377 -0.80 -28.02 33.86
C ARG A 377 -1.44 -27.55 32.55
N ALA A 378 -1.59 -26.24 32.36
CA ALA A 378 -2.18 -25.70 31.14
C ALA A 378 -1.21 -25.79 29.93
N ALA A 379 0.10 -25.66 30.18
CA ALA A 379 1.10 -25.90 29.17
C ALA A 379 1.15 -27.39 28.76
N GLU A 380 1.06 -28.30 29.74
CA GLU A 380 0.96 -29.74 29.50
C GLU A 380 -0.28 -30.08 28.67
N GLU A 381 -1.44 -29.55 29.02
CA GLU A 381 -2.68 -29.72 28.26
C GLU A 381 -2.50 -29.26 26.79
N LEU A 382 -1.94 -28.07 26.58
CA LEU A 382 -1.72 -27.53 25.24
C LEU A 382 -0.73 -28.36 24.43
N PHE A 383 0.41 -28.75 25.03
CA PHE A 383 1.50 -29.44 24.33
C PHE A 383 1.36 -30.96 24.26
N LYS A 384 0.41 -31.57 24.99
CA LYS A 384 0.11 -33.01 24.90
C LYS A 384 -1.20 -33.33 24.20
N ASN A 385 -2.28 -32.63 24.55
CA ASN A 385 -3.63 -32.98 24.09
C ASN A 385 -4.10 -32.11 22.91
N HIS A 386 -3.49 -30.95 22.70
CA HIS A 386 -3.84 -30.01 21.64
C HIS A 386 -2.65 -29.60 20.76
N ASP A 387 -1.57 -30.37 20.79
CA ASP A 387 -0.30 -30.05 20.15
C ASP A 387 -0.43 -29.78 18.64
N SER A 388 -1.22 -30.58 17.93
CA SER A 388 -1.50 -30.43 16.49
C SER A 388 -2.19 -29.09 16.18
N SER A 389 -3.16 -28.69 17.00
CA SER A 389 -3.93 -27.44 16.83
C SER A 389 -3.10 -26.18 17.11
N PHE A 390 -2.03 -26.31 17.88
CA PHE A 390 -1.11 -25.22 18.26
C PHE A 390 0.31 -25.39 17.70
N SER A 391 0.49 -26.28 16.72
CA SER A 391 1.78 -26.61 16.13
C SER A 391 2.35 -25.48 15.25
N ASP A 392 1.47 -24.71 14.61
CA ASP A 392 1.84 -23.58 13.77
C ASP A 392 2.21 -22.34 14.59
N ARG A 393 3.23 -21.61 14.12
CA ARG A 393 3.67 -20.36 14.75
C ARG A 393 3.14 -19.13 14.03
N ALA A 394 2.78 -18.11 14.80
CA ALA A 394 2.57 -16.78 14.26
C ALA A 394 3.90 -16.25 13.70
N VAL A 395 3.96 -16.04 12.39
CA VAL A 395 5.18 -15.60 11.69
C VAL A 395 5.28 -14.08 11.72
N PRO A 396 6.32 -13.49 12.35
CA PRO A 396 6.62 -12.08 12.22
C PRO A 396 6.77 -11.69 10.76
N TRP A 397 6.14 -10.58 10.35
CA TRP A 397 6.10 -10.14 8.96
C TRP A 397 7.48 -9.92 8.36
N VAL A 398 8.46 -9.52 9.18
CA VAL A 398 9.87 -9.43 8.76
C VAL A 398 10.37 -10.76 8.19
N LEU A 399 10.03 -11.89 8.82
CA LEU A 399 10.47 -13.25 8.45
C LEU A 399 9.78 -13.83 7.21
N THR A 400 8.82 -13.14 6.60
CA THR A 400 8.35 -13.52 5.25
C THR A 400 9.34 -13.06 4.15
N ALA A 401 10.46 -12.43 4.52
CA ALA A 401 11.46 -11.94 3.56
C ALA A 401 12.14 -13.14 2.92
N HIS A 402 12.33 -13.10 1.60
CA HIS A 402 12.89 -14.22 0.82
C HIS A 402 12.17 -15.55 1.07
N ASN A 403 10.90 -15.51 1.50
CA ASN A 403 10.14 -16.70 1.89
C ASN A 403 10.82 -17.54 2.99
N TYR A 404 11.61 -16.92 3.88
CA TYR A 404 12.41 -17.62 4.88
C TYR A 404 11.59 -18.57 5.77
N CYS A 405 10.35 -18.20 6.09
CA CYS A 405 9.46 -19.04 6.88
C CYS A 405 9.23 -20.43 6.28
N SER A 406 9.19 -20.60 4.95
CA SER A 406 8.89 -21.92 4.37
C SER A 406 10.02 -22.94 4.57
N GLY A 407 11.27 -22.49 4.67
CA GLY A 407 12.44 -23.35 4.92
C GLY A 407 12.90 -23.38 6.38
N SER A 408 12.17 -22.75 7.29
CA SER A 408 12.58 -22.60 8.68
C SER A 408 12.06 -23.74 9.56
N LEU A 409 12.95 -24.38 10.32
CA LEU A 409 12.54 -25.33 11.36
C LEU A 409 11.72 -24.65 12.48
N VAL A 410 11.94 -23.37 12.71
CA VAL A 410 11.29 -22.61 13.79
C VAL A 410 9.93 -22.09 13.34
N PHE A 411 9.85 -21.48 12.15
CA PHE A 411 8.65 -20.76 11.68
C PHE A 411 7.91 -21.43 10.51
N GLY A 412 8.38 -22.58 10.04
CA GLY A 412 7.71 -23.37 9.02
C GLY A 412 6.36 -23.88 9.51
N ARG A 413 5.39 -23.96 8.60
CA ARG A 413 4.09 -24.57 8.88
C ARG A 413 4.27 -26.06 9.07
N TYR A 414 3.51 -26.63 10.00
CA TYR A 414 3.52 -28.08 10.21
C TYR A 414 3.05 -28.78 8.93
N GLY A 415 3.83 -29.76 8.46
CA GLY A 415 3.58 -30.46 7.20
C GLY A 415 4.75 -31.36 6.80
N PRO A 416 4.68 -32.04 5.63
CA PRO A 416 5.68 -33.01 5.19
C PRO A 416 7.10 -32.43 5.11
N GLU A 417 7.25 -31.20 4.59
CA GLU A 417 8.55 -30.53 4.51
C GLU A 417 9.13 -30.23 5.90
N TRP A 418 8.32 -29.70 6.81
CA TRP A 418 8.76 -29.42 8.18
C TRP A 418 9.15 -30.71 8.91
N ARG A 419 8.36 -31.79 8.76
CA ARG A 419 8.67 -33.11 9.35
C ARG A 419 9.97 -33.68 8.80
N MET A 420 10.20 -33.56 7.50
CA MET A 420 11.47 -33.97 6.87
C MET A 420 12.66 -33.23 7.49
N VAL A 421 12.61 -31.89 7.54
CA VAL A 421 13.70 -31.08 8.10
C VAL A 421 13.89 -31.39 9.60
N ARG A 422 12.80 -31.53 10.36
CA ARG A 422 12.83 -31.90 11.78
C ARG A 422 13.49 -33.27 11.99
N ARG A 423 13.12 -34.25 11.16
CA ARG A 423 13.69 -35.60 11.20
C ARG A 423 15.19 -35.55 10.94
N LEU A 424 15.60 -34.90 9.85
CA LEU A 424 17.01 -34.76 9.49
C LEU A 424 17.82 -34.10 10.62
N CYS A 425 17.30 -33.04 11.24
CA CYS A 425 17.95 -32.45 12.41
C CYS A 425 18.08 -33.44 13.58
N SER A 426 17.06 -34.24 13.86
CA SER A 426 17.10 -35.21 14.98
C SER A 426 17.94 -36.46 14.70
N THR A 427 17.96 -36.96 13.47
CA THR A 427 18.63 -38.23 13.12
C THR A 427 20.07 -38.02 12.69
N GLU A 428 20.35 -36.92 11.98
CA GLU A 428 21.66 -36.69 11.37
C GLU A 428 22.50 -35.63 12.06
N PHE A 429 21.88 -34.66 12.75
CA PHE A 429 22.62 -33.52 13.33
C PHE A 429 22.72 -33.59 14.86
N MET A 430 21.60 -33.82 15.55
CA MET A 430 21.53 -33.81 17.02
C MET A 430 21.60 -35.22 17.65
N VAL A 431 22.10 -36.21 16.91
CA VAL A 431 22.31 -37.57 17.43
C VAL A 431 23.57 -37.63 18.32
N ASN A 432 23.52 -38.42 19.38
CA ASN A 432 24.63 -38.58 20.35
C ASN A 432 25.98 -38.84 19.67
N LYS A 433 26.00 -39.69 18.62
CA LYS A 433 27.22 -39.96 17.85
C LYS A 433 27.85 -38.68 17.29
N ARG A 434 27.06 -37.83 16.63
CA ARG A 434 27.54 -36.58 16.00
C ARG A 434 27.94 -35.53 17.03
N ILE A 435 27.21 -35.45 18.14
CA ILE A 435 27.58 -34.57 19.27
C ILE A 435 28.93 -35.01 19.86
N ASN A 436 29.19 -36.31 19.95
CA ASN A 436 30.46 -36.85 20.44
C ASN A 436 31.60 -36.68 19.42
N ASP A 437 31.35 -36.90 18.12
CA ASP A 437 32.33 -36.71 17.05
C ASP A 437 32.87 -35.27 16.99
N THR A 438 32.09 -34.29 17.49
CA THR A 438 32.46 -32.86 17.51
C THR A 438 33.12 -32.42 18.83
N LEU A 439 33.46 -33.35 19.74
CA LEU A 439 34.09 -33.04 21.03
C LEU A 439 35.40 -32.26 20.88
N LEU A 440 36.30 -32.72 19.99
CA LEU A 440 37.60 -32.07 19.76
C LEU A 440 37.43 -30.66 19.18
N LEU A 441 36.47 -30.48 18.27
CA LEU A 441 36.15 -29.17 17.70
C LEU A 441 35.65 -28.19 18.77
N ARG A 442 34.77 -28.66 19.67
CA ARG A 442 34.27 -27.85 20.78
C ARG A 442 35.40 -27.44 21.74
N ARG A 443 36.31 -28.36 22.06
CA ARG A 443 37.51 -28.06 22.86
C ARG A 443 38.39 -27.01 22.17
N LYS A 444 38.70 -27.20 20.89
CA LYS A 444 39.45 -26.22 20.09
C LYS A 444 38.81 -24.83 20.16
N CYS A 445 37.49 -24.71 19.96
CA CYS A 445 36.81 -23.40 20.01
C CYS A 445 36.91 -22.73 21.40
N ILE A 446 36.91 -23.53 22.48
CA ILE A 446 37.11 -23.03 23.85
C ILE A 446 38.56 -22.58 24.04
N ASP A 447 39.53 -23.37 23.60
CA ASP A 447 40.95 -23.06 23.70
C ASP A 447 41.30 -21.79 22.90
N ASP A 448 40.75 -21.65 21.70
CA ASP A 448 40.88 -20.45 20.85
C ASP A 448 40.29 -19.22 21.55
N MET A 449 39.10 -19.34 22.16
CA MET A 449 38.46 -18.27 22.93
C MET A 449 39.33 -17.82 24.10
N ILE A 450 39.85 -18.76 24.88
CA ILE A 450 40.76 -18.48 26.00
C ILE A 450 42.03 -17.79 25.47
N GLY A 451 42.58 -18.27 24.36
CA GLY A 451 43.73 -17.66 23.70
C GLY A 451 43.49 -16.21 23.27
N TYR A 452 42.31 -15.89 22.71
CA TYR A 452 41.94 -14.51 22.36
C TYR A 452 41.83 -13.62 23.60
N ILE A 453 41.19 -14.11 24.67
CA ILE A 453 41.08 -13.37 25.93
C ILE A 453 42.46 -13.05 26.49
N VAL A 454 43.36 -14.04 26.56
CA VAL A 454 44.72 -13.85 27.09
C VAL A 454 45.50 -12.83 26.26
N LYS A 455 45.42 -12.91 24.92
CA LYS A 455 46.10 -11.96 24.02
C LYS A 455 45.58 -10.53 24.17
N ASP A 456 44.26 -10.36 24.20
CA ASP A 456 43.64 -9.03 24.28
C ASP A 456 43.89 -8.39 25.66
N VAL A 457 43.84 -9.18 26.74
CA VAL A 457 44.21 -8.71 28.09
C VAL A 457 45.68 -8.31 28.16
N ALA A 458 46.60 -9.12 27.63
CA ALA A 458 48.02 -8.78 27.59
C ALA A 458 48.29 -7.50 26.77
N ALA A 459 47.60 -7.33 25.65
CA ALA A 459 47.70 -6.13 24.81
C ALA A 459 47.13 -4.88 25.49
N ALA A 460 46.03 -5.00 26.24
CA ALA A 460 45.45 -3.91 27.03
C ALA A 460 46.38 -3.50 28.19
N GLN A 461 46.94 -4.48 28.91
CA GLN A 461 47.91 -4.24 29.98
C GLN A 461 49.18 -3.56 29.46
N ALA A 462 49.68 -3.96 28.29
CA ALA A 462 50.82 -3.31 27.63
C ALA A 462 50.56 -1.84 27.25
N LYS A 463 49.29 -1.43 27.11
CA LYS A 463 48.86 -0.04 26.86
C LYS A 463 48.50 0.73 28.13
N GLY A 464 48.59 0.10 29.31
CA GLY A 464 48.18 0.69 30.59
C GLY A 464 46.66 0.77 30.80
N GLU A 465 45.87 0.02 30.02
CA GLU A 465 44.40 -0.04 30.14
C GLU A 465 43.98 -1.12 31.18
N SER A 466 42.73 -1.04 31.68
CA SER A 466 42.19 -2.07 32.58
C SER A 466 42.06 -3.41 31.84
N GLY A 467 42.54 -4.50 32.46
CA GLY A 467 42.43 -5.86 31.91
C GLY A 467 41.02 -6.46 32.01
N GLU A 468 39.97 -5.65 31.95
CA GLU A 468 38.59 -6.10 32.10
C GLU A 468 38.11 -6.88 30.86
N VAL A 469 37.44 -8.01 31.09
CA VAL A 469 37.03 -8.93 30.03
C VAL A 469 35.51 -8.94 29.87
N ASN A 470 35.02 -8.61 28.67
CA ASN A 470 33.62 -8.82 28.31
C ASN A 470 33.37 -10.27 27.91
N VAL A 471 33.09 -11.14 28.89
CA VAL A 471 32.83 -12.58 28.68
C VAL A 471 31.73 -12.82 27.65
N GLY A 472 30.69 -11.97 27.61
CA GLY A 472 29.60 -12.08 26.65
C GLY A 472 30.06 -11.93 25.20
N HIS A 473 31.01 -11.04 24.93
CA HIS A 473 31.59 -10.86 23.60
C HIS A 473 32.34 -12.13 23.15
N TYR A 474 33.25 -12.65 23.96
CA TYR A 474 34.05 -13.82 23.60
C TYR A 474 33.20 -15.10 23.50
N LEU A 475 32.22 -15.29 24.40
CA LEU A 475 31.25 -16.38 24.29
C LEU A 475 30.47 -16.30 22.99
N PHE A 476 30.05 -15.10 22.58
CA PHE A 476 29.35 -14.92 21.30
C PHE A 476 30.24 -15.30 20.12
N VAL A 477 31.48 -14.82 20.07
CA VAL A 477 32.44 -15.14 18.99
C VAL A 477 32.70 -16.65 18.93
N MET A 478 32.93 -17.28 20.09
CA MET A 478 33.13 -18.73 20.20
C MET A 478 31.91 -19.50 19.70
N LEU A 479 30.70 -19.14 20.13
CA LEU A 479 29.47 -19.81 19.68
C LEU A 479 29.22 -19.64 18.18
N PHE A 480 29.52 -18.46 17.64
CA PHE A 480 29.37 -18.18 16.21
C PHE A 480 30.36 -18.99 15.38
N ASN A 481 31.63 -19.08 15.81
CA ASN A 481 32.63 -19.95 15.18
C ASN A 481 32.30 -21.43 15.34
N LEU A 482 31.85 -21.87 16.51
CA LEU A 482 31.42 -23.24 16.71
C LEU A 482 30.27 -23.61 15.76
N MET A 483 29.25 -22.76 15.63
CA MET A 483 28.18 -22.95 14.66
C MET A 483 28.69 -22.95 13.23
N GLY A 484 29.61 -22.05 12.89
CA GLY A 484 30.28 -22.03 11.58
C GLY A 484 31.01 -23.33 11.27
N ASN A 485 31.72 -23.91 12.24
CA ASN A 485 32.41 -25.17 12.05
C ASN A 485 31.44 -26.36 11.95
N LEU A 486 30.42 -26.41 12.80
CA LEU A 486 29.43 -27.49 12.79
C LEU A 486 28.58 -27.49 11.50
N THR A 487 28.37 -26.32 10.88
CA THR A 487 27.50 -26.19 9.71
C THR A 487 28.26 -26.10 8.39
N LEU A 488 29.42 -25.47 8.37
CA LEU A 488 30.19 -25.13 7.17
C LEU A 488 31.67 -25.52 7.27
N SER A 489 32.13 -26.09 8.39
CA SER A 489 33.55 -26.34 8.69
C SER A 489 34.45 -25.11 8.55
N GLN A 490 33.97 -23.94 8.98
CA GLN A 490 34.73 -22.70 8.92
C GLN A 490 34.64 -21.88 10.22
N ASP A 491 35.77 -21.30 10.61
CA ASP A 491 35.84 -20.21 11.60
C ASP A 491 35.35 -18.90 10.96
N LEU A 492 34.05 -18.60 11.12
CA LEU A 492 33.39 -17.46 10.46
C LEU A 492 33.83 -16.09 10.99
N LEU A 493 34.41 -15.99 12.18
CA LEU A 493 34.91 -14.75 12.78
C LEU A 493 36.42 -14.80 13.00
N ASN A 494 37.17 -15.42 12.08
CA ASN A 494 38.61 -15.25 12.07
C ASN A 494 38.94 -13.80 11.62
N SER A 495 39.88 -13.15 12.31
CA SER A 495 40.31 -11.76 12.10
C SER A 495 40.68 -11.37 10.65
N GLN A 496 40.86 -12.36 9.76
CA GLN A 496 41.27 -12.16 8.37
C GLN A 496 40.19 -12.50 7.31
N SER A 497 39.04 -13.08 7.68
CA SER A 497 38.00 -13.47 6.70
C SER A 497 36.98 -12.35 6.49
N ARG A 498 37.09 -11.64 5.36
CA ARG A 498 36.12 -10.60 4.96
C ARG A 498 34.69 -11.16 4.83
N ASP A 499 34.52 -12.35 4.25
CA ASP A 499 33.21 -12.98 4.07
C ASP A 499 32.56 -13.31 5.42
N GLY A 500 33.37 -13.73 6.39
CA GLY A 500 32.93 -14.08 7.72
C GLY A 500 32.39 -12.89 8.52
N TYR A 501 33.11 -11.76 8.49
CA TYR A 501 32.64 -10.50 9.06
C TYR A 501 31.35 -9.99 8.38
N GLU A 502 31.28 -10.04 7.04
CA GLU A 502 30.09 -9.63 6.30
C GLU A 502 28.87 -10.53 6.63
N PHE A 503 29.09 -11.82 6.88
CA PHE A 503 28.04 -12.74 7.33
C PHE A 503 27.56 -12.40 8.74
N PHE A 504 28.48 -12.12 9.65
CA PHE A 504 28.15 -11.69 11.01
C PHE A 504 27.35 -10.38 11.04
N ASP A 505 27.78 -9.33 10.32
CA ASP A 505 27.04 -8.06 10.20
C ASP A 505 25.61 -8.29 9.67
N SER A 506 25.47 -9.19 8.68
CA SER A 506 24.17 -9.58 8.14
C SER A 506 23.28 -10.26 9.20
N MET A 507 23.85 -11.21 9.94
CA MET A 507 23.12 -11.96 10.96
C MET A 507 22.73 -11.10 12.16
N ASP A 508 23.57 -10.13 12.55
CA ASP A 508 23.22 -9.12 13.56
C ASP A 508 22.04 -8.26 13.10
N GLY A 509 22.02 -7.83 11.83
CA GLY A 509 20.88 -7.15 11.22
C GLY A 509 19.59 -7.97 11.25
N VAL A 510 19.68 -9.27 10.92
CA VAL A 510 18.56 -10.22 11.01
C VAL A 510 18.06 -10.35 12.45
N LEU A 511 18.95 -10.57 13.42
CA LEU A 511 18.59 -10.71 14.84
C LEU A 511 17.93 -9.44 15.39
N LYS A 512 18.45 -8.25 15.06
CA LYS A 512 17.83 -6.97 15.40
C LYS A 512 16.47 -6.78 14.75
N GLY A 513 16.29 -7.26 13.51
CA GLY A 513 15.03 -7.22 12.79
C GLY A 513 13.94 -8.09 13.44
N VAL A 514 14.30 -9.27 13.91
CA VAL A 514 13.38 -10.20 14.60
C VAL A 514 13.11 -9.77 16.05
N GLY A 515 14.13 -9.28 16.76
CA GLY A 515 14.04 -8.94 18.18
C GLY A 515 13.29 -7.64 18.49
N ARG A 516 12.99 -6.81 17.48
CA ARG A 516 12.28 -5.54 17.65
C ARG A 516 10.77 -5.73 17.43
N PRO A 517 9.91 -5.21 18.34
CA PRO A 517 8.48 -5.19 18.12
C PRO A 517 8.16 -4.43 16.83
N ASN A 518 7.46 -5.10 15.91
CA ASN A 518 7.05 -4.53 14.65
C ASN A 518 5.55 -4.22 14.69
N VAL A 519 5.20 -2.94 14.63
CA VAL A 519 3.82 -2.46 14.70
C VAL A 519 2.96 -3.06 13.58
N ALA A 520 3.55 -3.34 12.41
CA ALA A 520 2.84 -3.96 11.30
C ALA A 520 2.41 -5.42 11.56
N ASP A 521 2.99 -6.09 12.54
CA ASP A 521 2.53 -7.42 12.98
C ASP A 521 1.23 -7.35 13.77
N PHE A 522 1.07 -6.31 14.57
CA PHE A 522 -0.12 -6.09 15.41
C PHE A 522 -1.22 -5.30 14.67
N LEU A 523 -0.85 -4.47 13.69
CA LEU A 523 -1.74 -3.63 12.90
C LEU A 523 -1.57 -3.97 11.40
N PRO A 524 -2.27 -5.00 10.88
CA PRO A 524 -2.05 -5.51 9.52
C PRO A 524 -2.21 -4.45 8.41
N MET A 525 -3.07 -3.44 8.62
CA MET A 525 -3.26 -2.32 7.69
C MET A 525 -2.01 -1.45 7.51
N LEU A 526 -0.99 -1.60 8.35
CA LEU A 526 0.29 -0.87 8.24
C LEU A 526 1.39 -1.68 7.56
N LYS A 527 1.16 -2.95 7.20
CA LYS A 527 2.16 -3.79 6.51
C LYS A 527 2.65 -3.16 5.21
N TRP A 528 1.76 -2.58 4.40
CA TRP A 528 2.18 -1.95 3.14
C TRP A 528 3.10 -0.73 3.34
N LEU A 529 3.03 -0.08 4.50
CA LEU A 529 3.77 1.15 4.80
C LEU A 529 5.20 0.87 5.32
N ASP A 530 5.42 -0.28 5.95
CA ASP A 530 6.65 -0.61 6.70
C ASP A 530 7.13 0.57 7.59
N PRO A 531 6.32 1.04 8.55
CA PRO A 531 6.57 2.30 9.24
C PRO A 531 7.92 2.35 9.97
N GLN A 532 8.44 1.19 10.39
CA GLN A 532 9.73 1.06 11.09
C GLN A 532 10.88 0.66 10.15
N GLY A 533 10.62 0.39 8.86
CA GLY A 533 11.62 -0.06 7.89
C GLY A 533 12.20 -1.46 8.18
N LEU A 534 11.63 -2.21 9.12
CA LEU A 534 12.16 -3.48 9.59
C LEU A 534 12.10 -4.54 8.50
N LYS A 535 11.03 -4.54 7.68
CA LYS A 535 10.90 -5.49 6.58
C LYS A 535 11.94 -5.22 5.50
N LYS A 536 12.13 -3.96 5.12
CA LYS A 536 13.14 -3.58 4.13
C LYS A 536 14.55 -3.96 4.56
N ASN A 537 14.90 -3.70 5.82
CA ASN A 537 16.21 -4.07 6.38
C ASN A 537 16.37 -5.59 6.39
N MET A 538 15.35 -6.34 6.82
CA MET A 538 15.36 -7.81 6.79
C MET A 538 15.60 -8.37 5.38
N VAL A 539 14.96 -7.81 4.34
CA VAL A 539 15.20 -8.24 2.94
C VAL A 539 16.66 -8.02 2.53
N LYS A 540 17.28 -6.91 2.94
CA LYS A 540 18.68 -6.63 2.63
C LYS A 540 19.62 -7.58 3.38
N ASP A 541 19.46 -7.68 4.70
CA ASP A 541 20.41 -8.35 5.58
C ASP A 541 20.32 -9.87 5.39
N LEU A 542 19.11 -10.43 5.34
CA LEU A 542 18.90 -11.85 5.06
C LEU A 542 19.35 -12.22 3.64
N GLY A 543 19.12 -11.35 2.66
CA GLY A 543 19.60 -11.56 1.29
C GLY A 543 21.12 -11.52 1.16
N ARG A 544 21.81 -10.75 2.03
CA ARG A 544 23.28 -10.78 2.11
C ARG A 544 23.76 -12.08 2.74
N ALA A 545 23.18 -12.48 3.88
CA ALA A 545 23.50 -13.74 4.55
C ALA A 545 23.32 -14.97 3.62
N MET A 546 22.18 -15.05 2.92
CA MET A 546 21.89 -16.14 1.97
C MET A 546 22.91 -16.21 0.82
N ARG A 547 23.36 -15.07 0.28
CA ARG A 547 24.38 -15.04 -0.78
C ARG A 547 25.74 -15.56 -0.31
N ILE A 548 26.12 -15.26 0.94
CA ILE A 548 27.38 -15.75 1.52
C ILE A 548 27.29 -17.25 1.75
N ILE A 549 26.17 -17.75 2.29
CA ILE A 549 25.93 -19.20 2.43
C ILE A 549 25.99 -19.89 1.06
N GLU A 550 25.36 -19.31 0.03
CA GLU A 550 25.42 -19.87 -1.34
C GLU A 550 26.85 -19.94 -1.88
N LYS A 551 27.71 -18.95 -1.57
CA LYS A 551 29.13 -18.97 -1.93
C LYS A 551 29.84 -20.16 -1.27
N PHE A 552 29.63 -20.39 0.02
CA PHE A 552 30.21 -21.54 0.73
C PHE A 552 29.70 -22.87 0.17
N MET A 553 28.40 -22.98 -0.14
CA MET A 553 27.83 -24.18 -0.76
C MET A 553 28.48 -24.48 -2.12
N ARG A 554 28.66 -23.48 -2.98
CA ARG A 554 29.28 -23.66 -4.30
C ARG A 554 30.73 -24.12 -4.21
N VAL A 555 31.50 -23.56 -3.27
CA VAL A 555 32.89 -23.99 -3.03
C VAL A 555 32.92 -25.45 -2.60
N ARG A 556 32.05 -25.87 -1.69
CA ARG A 556 32.01 -27.25 -1.20
C ARG A 556 31.62 -28.24 -2.29
N VAL A 557 30.60 -27.93 -3.09
CA VAL A 557 30.17 -28.78 -4.22
C VAL A 557 31.29 -28.93 -5.27
N ALA A 558 32.10 -27.88 -5.48
CA ALA A 558 33.22 -27.92 -6.41
C ALA A 558 34.41 -28.75 -5.90
N GLN A 559 34.65 -28.79 -4.60
CA GLN A 559 35.82 -29.45 -4.00
C GLN A 559 35.72 -30.99 -3.93
N LYS A 560 34.52 -31.59 -4.11
CA LYS A 560 34.29 -33.06 -4.00
C LYS A 560 35.02 -33.71 -2.80
N SER A 561 35.10 -33.00 -1.67
CA SER A 561 35.84 -33.49 -0.51
C SER A 561 34.94 -34.42 0.32
N ASP A 562 35.27 -35.71 0.29
CA ASP A 562 34.62 -36.81 1.02
C ASP A 562 34.92 -36.79 2.54
N THR A 563 35.60 -35.74 3.03
CA THR A 563 36.27 -35.74 4.33
C THR A 563 35.62 -34.87 5.41
N SER A 564 34.71 -33.95 5.05
CA SER A 564 34.02 -33.13 6.07
C SER A 564 32.73 -33.80 6.55
N LYS A 565 32.55 -33.95 7.85
CA LYS A 565 31.36 -34.52 8.50
C LYS A 565 30.41 -33.44 9.05
N ASP A 566 30.33 -32.29 8.38
CA ASP A 566 29.47 -31.16 8.78
C ASP A 566 28.01 -31.28 8.27
N LEU A 567 27.13 -30.42 8.80
CA LEU A 567 25.71 -30.42 8.43
C LEU A 567 25.50 -30.21 6.93
N LEU A 568 26.31 -29.35 6.30
CA LEU A 568 26.21 -29.09 4.86
C LEU A 568 26.46 -30.36 4.04
N ASN A 569 27.48 -31.15 4.38
CA ASN A 569 27.74 -32.41 3.69
C ASN A 569 26.60 -33.42 3.90
N THR A 570 26.07 -33.52 5.13
CA THR A 570 24.91 -34.39 5.38
C THR A 570 23.68 -33.96 4.57
N LEU A 571 23.43 -32.65 4.44
CA LEU A 571 22.35 -32.11 3.61
C LEU A 571 22.57 -32.35 2.11
N LEU A 572 23.82 -32.36 1.65
CA LEU A 572 24.17 -32.64 0.24
C LEU A 572 24.07 -34.14 -0.09
N GLU A 573 24.34 -35.01 0.88
CA GLU A 573 24.32 -36.48 0.76
C GLU A 573 22.94 -37.09 1.01
N TYR A 574 22.03 -36.36 1.66
CA TYR A 574 20.69 -36.87 1.98
C TYR A 574 19.86 -37.17 0.73
N GLU A 575 19.68 -38.46 0.41
CA GLU A 575 18.91 -38.92 -0.75
C GLU A 575 17.41 -39.14 -0.47
N GLY A 576 16.97 -38.99 0.78
CA GLY A 576 15.56 -39.11 1.19
C GLY A 576 15.06 -40.55 1.26
N ASP A 577 14.47 -40.94 2.40
CA ASP A 577 13.73 -42.19 2.51
C ASP A 577 12.37 -42.01 1.82
N GLY A 578 12.12 -42.77 0.76
CA GLY A 578 10.92 -42.67 -0.10
C GLY A 578 9.56 -42.97 0.55
N LYS A 579 9.42 -42.80 1.86
CA LYS A 579 8.19 -43.00 2.65
C LYS A 579 7.35 -41.73 2.84
N GLU A 580 7.88 -40.55 2.58
CA GLU A 580 7.11 -39.29 2.58
C GLU A 580 7.41 -38.48 1.32
N GLY A 581 6.57 -38.67 0.29
CA GLY A 581 6.19 -37.69 -0.75
C GLY A 581 7.23 -36.79 -1.42
N SER A 582 8.53 -37.05 -1.33
CA SER A 582 9.58 -36.19 -1.86
C SER A 582 10.14 -36.75 -3.17
N HIS A 583 10.05 -35.93 -4.21
CA HIS A 583 10.52 -36.27 -5.55
C HIS A 583 12.03 -36.50 -5.56
N LYS A 584 12.45 -37.67 -6.03
CA LYS A 584 13.84 -38.05 -6.30
C LYS A 584 14.54 -36.99 -7.16
N ARG A 585 15.44 -36.21 -6.57
CA ARG A 585 16.37 -35.36 -7.32
C ARG A 585 17.73 -36.06 -7.41
N LYS A 586 17.88 -36.98 -8.37
CA LYS A 586 19.18 -37.56 -8.70
C LYS A 586 20.12 -36.45 -9.21
N SER A 587 21.09 -36.03 -8.39
CA SER A 587 22.13 -35.10 -8.79
C SER A 587 23.45 -35.83 -9.09
N ARG A 588 23.54 -36.44 -10.29
CA ARG A 588 24.85 -36.66 -10.90
C ARG A 588 25.36 -35.32 -11.42
N VAL A 589 26.26 -34.67 -10.67
CA VAL A 589 26.99 -33.48 -11.12
C VAL A 589 28.10 -33.93 -12.07
N GLY A 590 27.70 -34.20 -13.31
CA GLY A 590 28.54 -33.87 -14.47
C GLY A 590 28.21 -32.44 -14.87
N SER A 591 29.19 -31.63 -15.25
CA SER A 591 29.01 -30.25 -15.71
C SER A 591 27.94 -30.19 -16.82
N LYS A 592 26.69 -29.88 -16.47
CA LYS A 592 25.62 -29.77 -17.46
C LYS A 592 25.87 -28.51 -18.28
N LYS A 593 26.30 -28.70 -19.52
CA LYS A 593 26.30 -27.65 -20.55
C LYS A 593 24.89 -27.07 -20.61
N ARG A 594 24.76 -25.76 -20.46
CA ARG A 594 23.47 -25.07 -20.64
C ARG A 594 23.03 -25.24 -22.10
N PRO A 595 21.72 -25.24 -22.38
CA PRO A 595 21.26 -25.15 -23.74
C PRO A 595 21.87 -23.90 -24.42
N PRO A 596 22.22 -24.00 -25.71
CA PRO A 596 22.79 -22.88 -26.45
C PRO A 596 21.81 -21.70 -26.51
N GLY A 597 22.36 -20.49 -26.63
CA GLY A 597 21.57 -19.27 -26.76
C GLY A 597 22.44 -18.08 -27.16
N PRO A 598 21.82 -16.98 -27.65
CA PRO A 598 22.55 -15.78 -27.98
C PRO A 598 23.20 -15.17 -26.73
N PRO A 599 24.42 -14.60 -26.86
CA PRO A 599 25.05 -13.87 -25.76
C PRO A 599 24.15 -12.70 -25.35
N GLY A 600 23.87 -12.59 -24.05
CA GLY A 600 23.01 -11.52 -23.52
C GLY A 600 23.82 -10.30 -23.10
N TRP A 601 23.21 -9.12 -23.20
CA TRP A 601 23.75 -7.87 -22.70
C TRP A 601 23.94 -7.89 -21.17
N PRO A 602 24.90 -7.11 -20.62
CA PRO A 602 25.00 -6.91 -19.18
C PRO A 602 23.68 -6.42 -18.60
N VAL A 603 23.27 -7.00 -17.46
CA VAL A 603 22.02 -6.70 -16.72
C VAL A 603 20.73 -7.04 -17.46
N PHE A 604 20.56 -6.65 -18.72
CA PHE A 604 19.32 -6.82 -19.50
C PHE A 604 19.22 -8.16 -20.23
N GLY A 605 20.34 -8.86 -20.43
CA GLY A 605 20.39 -10.11 -21.18
C GLY A 605 19.90 -9.92 -22.61
N ASN A 606 18.96 -10.75 -23.06
CA ASN A 606 18.43 -10.80 -24.42
C ASN A 606 17.12 -10.02 -24.60
N MET A 607 16.73 -9.15 -23.65
CA MET A 607 15.46 -8.41 -23.73
C MET A 607 15.35 -7.56 -25.01
N PHE A 608 16.42 -6.87 -25.38
CA PHE A 608 16.44 -6.02 -26.57
C PHE A 608 16.48 -6.82 -27.88
N ASP A 609 16.92 -8.07 -27.81
CA ASP A 609 17.03 -8.94 -28.98
C ASP A 609 15.68 -9.49 -29.43
N LEU A 610 14.62 -9.40 -28.61
CA LEU A 610 13.33 -10.05 -28.86
C LEU A 610 12.33 -9.23 -29.70
N GLY A 611 12.48 -7.90 -29.77
CA GLY A 611 11.59 -7.01 -30.53
C GLY A 611 10.14 -6.99 -30.03
N THR A 612 9.22 -6.49 -30.86
CA THR A 612 7.80 -6.30 -30.51
C THR A 612 6.98 -7.59 -30.49
N LEU A 613 7.42 -8.63 -31.21
CA LEU A 613 6.77 -9.93 -31.26
C LEU A 613 7.76 -11.04 -30.82
N PRO A 614 7.97 -11.20 -29.50
CA PRO A 614 9.01 -12.09 -28.95
C PRO A 614 8.93 -13.53 -29.46
N HIS A 615 7.72 -14.06 -29.62
CA HIS A 615 7.49 -15.43 -30.10
C HIS A 615 8.02 -15.66 -31.52
N LYS A 616 7.87 -14.69 -32.44
CA LYS A 616 8.41 -14.78 -33.81
C LYS A 616 9.92 -14.75 -33.80
N THR A 617 10.51 -13.87 -32.98
CA THR A 617 11.96 -13.75 -32.85
C THR A 617 12.57 -15.00 -32.24
N MET A 618 11.98 -15.53 -31.17
CA MET A 618 12.38 -16.82 -30.58
C MET A 618 12.29 -17.95 -31.61
N ASN A 619 11.25 -17.99 -32.45
CA ASN A 619 11.13 -19.00 -33.50
C ASN A 619 12.22 -18.88 -34.57
N LYS A 620 12.65 -17.65 -34.91
CA LYS A 620 13.81 -17.44 -35.81
C LYS A 620 15.12 -17.93 -35.17
N LEU A 621 15.29 -17.72 -33.86
CA LEU A 621 16.47 -18.18 -33.12
C LEU A 621 16.59 -19.72 -33.06
N LYS A 622 15.47 -20.44 -33.24
CA LYS A 622 15.43 -21.91 -33.35
C LYS A 622 16.40 -22.44 -34.40
N ALA A 623 16.46 -21.80 -35.56
CA ALA A 623 17.29 -22.25 -36.68
C ALA A 623 18.79 -22.21 -36.34
N LYS A 624 19.20 -21.29 -35.45
CA LYS A 624 20.61 -21.05 -35.11
C LYS A 624 21.07 -21.78 -33.84
N TYR A 625 20.20 -21.86 -32.84
CA TYR A 625 20.55 -22.41 -31.53
C TYR A 625 19.82 -23.72 -31.23
N GLY A 626 18.96 -24.21 -32.13
CA GLY A 626 18.22 -25.45 -31.96
C GLY A 626 16.95 -25.29 -31.11
N PRO A 627 16.25 -26.41 -30.84
CA PRO A 627 14.89 -26.40 -30.28
C PRO A 627 14.81 -26.14 -28.77
N LEU A 628 15.94 -26.08 -28.08
CA LEU A 628 16.05 -25.74 -26.66
C LEU A 628 16.95 -24.52 -26.54
N LEU A 629 16.34 -23.36 -26.30
CA LEU A 629 17.00 -22.08 -26.32
C LEU A 629 17.10 -21.51 -24.91
N TRP A 630 18.30 -21.13 -24.50
CA TRP A 630 18.52 -20.45 -23.23
C TRP A 630 18.56 -18.94 -23.42
N LEU A 631 17.62 -18.21 -22.81
CA LEU A 631 17.56 -16.75 -22.83
C LEU A 631 17.68 -16.19 -21.42
N ARG A 632 18.27 -14.99 -21.32
CA ARG A 632 18.28 -14.22 -20.08
C ARG A 632 17.43 -12.97 -20.27
N LEU A 633 16.30 -12.86 -19.59
CA LEU A 633 15.44 -11.67 -19.64
C LEU A 633 15.65 -10.85 -18.37
N GLY A 634 16.58 -9.89 -18.43
CA GLY A 634 17.02 -9.17 -17.24
C GLY A 634 17.75 -10.08 -16.24
N TYR A 635 17.17 -10.24 -15.05
CA TYR A 635 17.62 -11.19 -14.04
C TYR A 635 16.92 -12.56 -14.11
N GLN A 636 15.93 -12.72 -14.99
CA GLN A 636 15.21 -13.98 -15.14
C GLN A 636 15.88 -14.87 -16.19
N ASN A 637 16.16 -16.12 -15.83
CA ASN A 637 16.62 -17.12 -16.77
C ASN A 637 15.41 -17.84 -17.37
N THR A 638 15.34 -17.87 -18.70
CA THR A 638 14.19 -18.39 -19.43
C THR A 638 14.65 -19.49 -20.38
N LEU A 639 14.15 -20.70 -20.14
CA LEU A 639 14.29 -21.82 -21.07
C LEU A 639 13.11 -21.77 -22.05
N VAL A 640 13.41 -21.63 -23.33
CA VAL A 640 12.41 -21.65 -24.41
C VAL A 640 12.44 -23.01 -25.09
N ILE A 641 11.28 -23.65 -25.19
CA ILE A 641 11.12 -25.00 -25.72
C ILE A 641 10.32 -24.94 -27.01
N GLN A 642 10.90 -25.46 -28.09
CA GLN A 642 10.35 -25.39 -29.44
C GLN A 642 10.34 -26.75 -30.15
N SER A 643 10.47 -27.83 -29.38
CA SER A 643 10.34 -29.22 -29.84
C SER A 643 9.20 -29.89 -29.09
N SER A 644 8.34 -30.59 -29.84
CA SER A 644 7.25 -31.41 -29.27
C SER A 644 7.80 -32.49 -28.34
N ARG A 645 8.91 -33.15 -28.70
CA ARG A 645 9.56 -34.16 -27.86
C ARG A 645 10.03 -33.57 -26.53
N ALA A 646 10.65 -32.40 -26.55
CA ALA A 646 11.11 -31.74 -25.33
C ALA A 646 9.94 -31.21 -24.47
N ALA A 647 8.86 -30.76 -25.11
CA ALA A 647 7.63 -30.40 -24.41
C ALA A 647 6.98 -31.63 -23.74
N VAL A 648 6.92 -32.78 -24.42
CA VAL A 648 6.44 -34.04 -23.85
C VAL A 648 7.31 -34.48 -22.67
N GLU A 649 8.63 -34.44 -22.83
CA GLU A 649 9.56 -34.77 -21.74
C GLU A 649 9.32 -33.87 -20.52
N LEU A 650 9.18 -32.56 -20.73
CA LEU A 650 8.99 -31.61 -19.65
C LEU A 650 7.63 -31.77 -18.97
N PHE A 651 6.54 -31.85 -19.75
CA PHE A 651 5.17 -31.87 -19.23
C PHE A 651 4.67 -33.27 -18.83
N LYS A 652 5.38 -34.35 -19.17
CA LYS A 652 5.03 -35.71 -18.72
C LYS A 652 6.03 -36.31 -17.73
N ASN A 653 7.34 -36.18 -17.98
CA ASN A 653 8.36 -36.84 -17.17
C ASN A 653 8.95 -35.93 -16.09
N HIS A 654 8.80 -34.62 -16.24
CA HIS A 654 9.29 -33.61 -15.30
C HIS A 654 8.20 -32.62 -14.88
N ASP A 655 6.94 -33.01 -15.00
CA ASP A 655 5.77 -32.16 -14.76
C ASP A 655 5.77 -31.49 -13.38
N SER A 656 6.14 -32.22 -12.33
CA SER A 656 6.24 -31.68 -10.96
C SER A 656 7.33 -30.63 -10.79
N SER A 657 8.39 -30.68 -11.60
CA SER A 657 9.50 -29.70 -11.55
C SER A 657 9.19 -28.41 -12.30
N PHE A 658 8.16 -28.42 -13.16
CA PHE A 658 7.74 -27.29 -13.99
C PHE A 658 6.25 -26.96 -13.83
N SER A 659 5.64 -27.40 -12.72
CA SER A 659 4.22 -27.20 -12.42
C SER A 659 3.91 -25.78 -11.95
N ASP A 660 4.89 -25.12 -11.31
CA ASP A 660 4.76 -23.74 -10.85
C ASP A 660 4.92 -22.73 -12.00
N ARG A 661 4.12 -21.65 -11.93
CA ARG A 661 4.16 -20.57 -12.92
C ARG A 661 4.88 -19.35 -12.39
N ALA A 662 5.61 -18.67 -13.27
CA ALA A 662 6.09 -17.33 -13.00
C ALA A 662 4.89 -16.37 -13.02
N VAL A 663 4.63 -15.71 -11.89
CA VAL A 663 3.51 -14.78 -11.74
C VAL A 663 3.99 -13.37 -12.13
N PRO A 664 3.42 -12.74 -13.17
CA PRO A 664 3.66 -11.33 -13.46
C PRO A 664 3.35 -10.48 -12.23
N TRP A 665 4.23 -9.55 -11.90
CA TRP A 665 4.12 -8.76 -10.68
C TRP A 665 2.81 -8.00 -10.63
N VAL A 666 2.30 -7.51 -11.76
CA VAL A 666 0.99 -6.85 -11.87
C VAL A 666 -0.14 -7.72 -11.32
N LEU A 667 -0.12 -9.04 -11.52
CA LEU A 667 -1.16 -9.99 -11.08
C LEU A 667 -1.10 -10.35 -9.59
N THR A 668 -0.11 -9.85 -8.85
CA THR A 668 -0.13 -9.92 -7.38
C THR A 668 -1.05 -8.85 -6.76
N ALA A 669 -1.83 -8.12 -7.58
CA ALA A 669 -2.76 -7.09 -7.13
C ALA A 669 -3.98 -7.76 -6.53
N HIS A 670 -4.53 -7.19 -5.46
CA HIS A 670 -5.70 -7.75 -4.74
C HIS A 670 -5.56 -9.24 -4.37
N ASN A 671 -4.32 -9.73 -4.20
CA ASN A 671 -3.99 -11.15 -3.97
C ASN A 671 -4.53 -12.13 -5.04
N TYR A 672 -4.84 -11.65 -6.24
CA TYR A 672 -5.41 -12.46 -7.33
C TYR A 672 -4.62 -13.75 -7.61
N SER A 673 -3.28 -13.66 -7.63
CA SER A 673 -2.42 -14.82 -7.89
C SER A 673 -2.50 -15.96 -6.86
N SER A 674 -2.98 -15.70 -5.64
CA SER A 674 -3.02 -16.70 -4.56
C SER A 674 -4.26 -17.58 -4.61
N GLY A 675 -5.40 -17.05 -5.06
CA GLY A 675 -6.67 -17.78 -5.22
C GLY A 675 -6.99 -18.19 -6.67
N SER A 676 -6.10 -17.94 -7.63
CA SER A 676 -6.35 -18.18 -9.04
C SER A 676 -5.97 -19.61 -9.46
N PRO A 677 -6.87 -20.40 -10.09
CA PRO A 677 -6.53 -21.74 -10.61
C PRO A 677 -5.41 -21.72 -11.66
N VAL A 678 -5.13 -20.55 -12.24
CA VAL A 678 -4.09 -20.35 -13.25
C VAL A 678 -2.72 -20.11 -12.61
N PHE A 679 -2.64 -19.31 -11.54
CA PHE A 679 -1.37 -18.80 -11.00
C PHE A 679 -0.99 -19.32 -9.61
N SER A 680 -1.91 -19.98 -8.89
CA SER A 680 -1.59 -20.59 -7.59
C SER A 680 -0.52 -21.66 -7.75
N ARG A 681 0.36 -21.76 -6.74
CA ARG A 681 1.45 -22.75 -6.73
C ARG A 681 0.91 -24.16 -6.64
N TYR A 682 1.62 -25.11 -7.22
CA TYR A 682 1.24 -26.51 -7.12
C TYR A 682 1.22 -26.96 -5.66
N GLY A 683 0.09 -27.47 -5.20
CA GLY A 683 -0.12 -27.82 -3.80
C GLY A 683 -1.54 -28.31 -3.54
N PRO A 684 -1.92 -28.54 -2.27
CA PRO A 684 -3.27 -28.97 -1.88
C PRO A 684 -4.37 -28.03 -2.41
N GLU A 685 -4.19 -26.72 -2.25
CA GLU A 685 -5.13 -25.69 -2.69
C GLU A 685 -5.30 -25.64 -4.22
N TRP A 686 -4.21 -25.64 -4.99
CA TRP A 686 -4.29 -25.71 -6.45
C TRP A 686 -4.93 -27.02 -6.94
N ARG A 687 -4.65 -28.15 -6.28
CA ARG A 687 -5.29 -29.44 -6.61
C ARG A 687 -6.79 -29.41 -6.34
N MET A 688 -7.23 -28.77 -5.27
CA MET A 688 -8.65 -28.53 -4.97
C MET A 688 -9.29 -27.68 -6.07
N LEU A 689 -8.74 -26.50 -6.38
CA LEU A 689 -9.26 -25.60 -7.42
C LEU A 689 -9.31 -26.29 -8.79
N ARG A 690 -8.26 -27.04 -9.16
CA ARG A 690 -8.24 -27.77 -10.42
C ARG A 690 -9.29 -28.87 -10.48
N ARG A 691 -9.50 -29.61 -9.38
CA ARG A 691 -10.58 -30.60 -9.29
C ARG A 691 -11.93 -29.95 -9.45
N LEU A 692 -12.19 -28.85 -8.75
CA LEU A 692 -13.42 -28.07 -8.87
C LEU A 692 -13.67 -27.67 -10.33
N CYS A 693 -12.67 -27.10 -11.01
CA CYS A 693 -12.80 -26.76 -12.43
C CYS A 693 -13.08 -27.99 -13.31
N SER A 694 -12.40 -29.12 -13.11
CA SER A 694 -12.53 -30.29 -13.98
C SER A 694 -13.75 -31.17 -13.69
N ALA A 695 -14.15 -31.28 -12.43
CA ALA A 695 -15.17 -32.20 -11.94
C ALA A 695 -16.52 -31.52 -11.72
N GLU A 696 -16.54 -30.20 -11.56
CA GLU A 696 -17.78 -29.44 -11.45
C GLU A 696 -18.00 -28.60 -12.72
N PHE A 697 -17.09 -27.70 -13.06
CA PHE A 697 -17.36 -26.70 -14.11
C PHE A 697 -17.29 -27.24 -15.54
N MET A 698 -16.27 -28.05 -15.85
CA MET A 698 -15.95 -28.50 -17.21
C MET A 698 -16.44 -29.93 -17.50
N VAL A 699 -17.42 -30.44 -16.75
CA VAL A 699 -18.01 -31.76 -17.02
C VAL A 699 -18.94 -31.69 -18.23
N ASN A 700 -18.87 -32.72 -19.08
CA ASN A 700 -19.69 -32.83 -20.31
C ASN A 700 -21.17 -32.54 -20.07
N LYS A 701 -21.74 -33.02 -18.95
CA LYS A 701 -23.12 -32.73 -18.56
C LYS A 701 -23.39 -31.23 -18.44
N ARG A 702 -22.60 -30.47 -17.66
CA ARG A 702 -22.77 -29.00 -17.52
C ARG A 702 -22.53 -28.24 -18.82
N ILE A 703 -21.55 -28.67 -19.61
CA ILE A 703 -21.29 -28.05 -20.93
C ILE A 703 -22.50 -28.27 -21.86
N ASN A 704 -23.15 -29.42 -21.78
CA ASN A 704 -24.34 -29.73 -22.58
C ASN A 704 -25.60 -29.02 -22.06
N ASP A 705 -25.80 -28.96 -20.75
CA ASP A 705 -26.94 -28.28 -20.11
C ASP A 705 -27.00 -26.77 -20.46
N THR A 706 -25.86 -26.20 -20.85
CA THR A 706 -25.71 -24.77 -21.18
C THR A 706 -25.74 -24.49 -22.70
N VAL A 707 -26.06 -25.48 -23.53
CA VAL A 707 -26.09 -25.35 -25.00
C VAL A 707 -27.12 -24.31 -25.47
N LEU A 708 -28.29 -24.25 -24.83
CA LEU A 708 -29.35 -23.30 -25.18
C LEU A 708 -28.93 -21.85 -24.86
N LEU A 709 -28.25 -21.64 -23.72
CA LEU A 709 -27.73 -20.32 -23.33
C LEU A 709 -26.65 -19.84 -24.31
N ARG A 710 -25.73 -20.72 -24.72
CA ARG A 710 -24.72 -20.38 -25.73
C ARG A 710 -25.34 -20.05 -27.09
N ARG A 711 -26.35 -20.81 -27.52
CA ARG A 711 -27.08 -20.54 -28.77
C ARG A 711 -27.79 -19.19 -28.71
N LYS A 712 -28.49 -18.89 -27.61
CA LYS A 712 -29.10 -17.58 -27.36
C LYS A 712 -28.08 -16.44 -27.46
N CYS A 713 -26.91 -16.56 -26.81
CA CYS A 713 -25.85 -15.56 -26.90
C CYS A 713 -25.37 -15.31 -28.34
N ILE A 714 -25.35 -16.35 -29.18
CA ILE A 714 -24.99 -16.25 -30.60
C ILE A 714 -26.10 -15.52 -31.37
N ASP A 715 -27.35 -15.90 -31.14
CA ASP A 715 -28.52 -15.29 -31.80
C ASP A 715 -28.62 -13.79 -31.45
N ASP A 716 -28.42 -13.44 -30.18
CA ASP A 716 -28.40 -12.05 -29.69
C ASP A 716 -27.25 -11.25 -30.34
N MET A 717 -26.05 -11.84 -30.44
CA MET A 717 -24.91 -11.22 -31.12
C MET A 717 -25.20 -10.95 -32.59
N ILE A 718 -25.76 -11.93 -33.32
CA ILE A 718 -26.15 -11.76 -34.72
C ILE A 718 -27.17 -10.62 -34.84
N GLY A 719 -28.16 -10.57 -33.95
CA GLY A 719 -29.13 -9.49 -33.87
C GLY A 719 -28.50 -8.10 -33.67
N TYR A 720 -27.53 -7.98 -32.75
CA TYR A 720 -26.80 -6.72 -32.53
C TYR A 720 -25.98 -6.30 -33.76
N ILE A 721 -25.26 -7.24 -34.39
CA ILE A 721 -24.49 -6.96 -35.60
C ILE A 721 -25.42 -6.48 -36.72
N MET A 722 -26.55 -7.16 -36.96
CA MET A 722 -27.51 -6.75 -37.99
C MET A 722 -28.08 -5.37 -37.72
N LYS A 723 -28.38 -5.03 -36.45
CA LYS A 723 -28.88 -3.72 -36.04
C LYS A 723 -27.84 -2.62 -36.23
N ASP A 724 -26.60 -2.85 -35.83
CA ASP A 724 -25.53 -1.86 -35.95
C ASP A 724 -25.14 -1.62 -37.41
N VAL A 725 -25.12 -2.67 -38.25
CA VAL A 725 -24.91 -2.56 -39.70
C VAL A 725 -26.05 -1.80 -40.37
N ALA A 726 -27.31 -2.09 -40.03
CA ALA A 726 -28.46 -1.36 -40.56
C ALA A 726 -28.44 0.12 -40.14
N ALA A 727 -28.04 0.43 -38.92
CA ALA A 727 -27.92 1.81 -38.43
C ALA A 727 -26.78 2.58 -39.10
N ALA A 728 -25.65 1.94 -39.40
CA ALA A 728 -24.53 2.53 -40.14
C ALA A 728 -24.92 2.79 -41.62
N GLN A 729 -25.58 1.83 -42.26
CA GLN A 729 -26.10 1.97 -43.62
C GLN A 729 -27.13 3.10 -43.73
N ALA A 730 -28.01 3.26 -42.73
CA ALA A 730 -28.97 4.36 -42.67
C ALA A 730 -28.32 5.76 -42.55
N LYS A 731 -27.06 5.83 -42.09
CA LYS A 731 -26.26 7.07 -41.98
C LYS A 731 -25.32 7.29 -43.16
N GLY A 732 -25.32 6.39 -44.16
CA GLY A 732 -24.40 6.44 -45.30
C GLY A 732 -22.96 6.04 -44.97
N GLU A 733 -22.73 5.39 -43.82
CA GLU A 733 -21.41 4.90 -43.38
C GLU A 733 -21.16 3.47 -43.89
N SER A 734 -19.89 3.07 -44.00
CA SER A 734 -19.53 1.68 -44.34
C SER A 734 -20.02 0.73 -43.26
N GLY A 735 -20.82 -0.28 -43.62
CA GLY A 735 -21.33 -1.32 -42.70
C GLY A 735 -20.26 -2.33 -42.23
N GLU A 736 -19.03 -1.87 -41.99
CA GLU A 736 -17.92 -2.70 -41.55
C GLU A 736 -18.14 -3.17 -40.10
N VAL A 737 -17.94 -4.47 -39.86
CA VAL A 737 -18.16 -5.11 -38.56
C VAL A 737 -16.83 -5.40 -37.89
N ASN A 738 -16.61 -4.88 -36.68
CA ASN A 738 -15.45 -5.23 -35.87
C ASN A 738 -15.67 -6.60 -35.20
N VAL A 739 -15.30 -7.67 -35.92
CA VAL A 739 -15.44 -9.06 -35.44
C VAL A 739 -14.74 -9.28 -34.10
N SER A 740 -13.59 -8.64 -33.86
CA SER A 740 -12.86 -8.78 -32.59
C SER A 740 -13.65 -8.23 -31.39
N TYR A 741 -14.37 -7.12 -31.58
CA TYR A 741 -15.22 -6.54 -30.55
C TYR A 741 -16.41 -7.46 -30.22
N TYR A 742 -17.17 -7.91 -31.23
CA TYR A 742 -18.32 -8.79 -30.97
C TYR A 742 -17.89 -10.17 -30.44
N LEU A 743 -16.77 -10.71 -30.92
CA LEU A 743 -16.20 -11.96 -30.39
C LEU A 743 -15.79 -11.81 -28.93
N PHE A 744 -15.26 -10.65 -28.53
CA PHE A 744 -14.97 -10.38 -27.13
C PHE A 744 -16.24 -10.34 -26.29
N VAL A 745 -17.26 -9.60 -26.74
CA VAL A 745 -18.54 -9.46 -26.03
C VAL A 745 -19.22 -10.81 -25.84
N ILE A 746 -19.31 -11.63 -26.90
CA ILE A 746 -19.97 -12.94 -26.81
C ILE A 746 -19.22 -13.90 -25.88
N LEU A 747 -17.88 -13.92 -25.89
CA LEU A 747 -17.10 -14.79 -25.01
C LEU A 747 -17.34 -14.43 -23.54
N PHE A 748 -17.36 -13.15 -23.21
CA PHE A 748 -17.64 -12.69 -21.85
C PHE A 748 -19.10 -12.90 -21.43
N ASN A 749 -20.07 -12.72 -22.33
CA ASN A 749 -21.47 -13.04 -22.02
C ASN A 749 -21.70 -14.54 -21.86
N MET A 750 -21.07 -15.38 -22.68
CA MET A 750 -21.09 -16.82 -22.48
C MET A 750 -20.48 -17.21 -21.13
N MET A 751 -19.33 -16.66 -20.76
CA MET A 751 -18.74 -16.89 -19.43
C MET A 751 -19.64 -16.37 -18.30
N GLY A 752 -20.26 -15.21 -18.47
CA GLY A 752 -21.22 -14.62 -17.54
C GLY A 752 -22.44 -15.48 -17.30
N ASN A 753 -23.05 -16.01 -18.37
CA ASN A 753 -24.18 -16.92 -18.26
C ASN A 753 -23.79 -18.25 -17.60
N LEU A 754 -22.58 -18.76 -17.86
CA LEU A 754 -22.09 -19.99 -17.24
C LEU A 754 -21.77 -19.81 -15.74
N THR A 755 -21.29 -18.63 -15.36
CA THR A 755 -20.82 -18.36 -13.99
C THR A 755 -21.89 -17.78 -13.08
N LEU A 756 -22.67 -16.82 -13.60
CA LEU A 756 -23.60 -15.99 -12.86
C LEU A 756 -25.02 -15.97 -13.45
N SER A 757 -25.30 -16.77 -14.49
CA SER A 757 -26.59 -16.80 -15.20
C SER A 757 -27.04 -15.44 -15.78
N GLN A 758 -26.09 -14.56 -16.14
CA GLN A 758 -26.40 -13.24 -16.69
C GLN A 758 -25.37 -12.76 -17.72
N ASP A 759 -25.79 -11.86 -18.61
CA ASP A 759 -24.90 -11.19 -19.55
C ASP A 759 -24.05 -10.13 -18.83
N LEU A 760 -22.73 -10.32 -18.83
CA LEU A 760 -21.78 -9.41 -18.18
C LEU A 760 -21.54 -8.13 -19.00
N LEU A 761 -21.65 -8.22 -20.31
CA LEU A 761 -21.42 -7.15 -21.27
C LEU A 761 -22.70 -6.90 -22.07
N ASN A 762 -23.52 -5.98 -21.57
CA ASN A 762 -24.66 -5.45 -22.31
C ASN A 762 -24.31 -4.04 -22.81
N SER A 763 -24.29 -3.82 -24.13
CA SER A 763 -23.95 -2.53 -24.74
C SER A 763 -24.92 -1.40 -24.37
N GLN A 764 -26.11 -1.75 -23.84
CA GLN A 764 -27.11 -0.80 -23.37
C GLN A 764 -27.04 -0.55 -21.86
N SER A 765 -26.30 -1.37 -21.09
CA SER A 765 -26.16 -1.20 -19.65
C SER A 765 -24.87 -0.45 -19.30
N ARG A 766 -24.99 0.53 -18.38
CA ARG A 766 -23.85 1.30 -17.90
C ARG A 766 -22.80 0.41 -17.22
N ASP A 767 -23.26 -0.58 -16.46
CA ASP A 767 -22.40 -1.53 -15.74
C ASP A 767 -21.63 -2.45 -16.70
N GLY A 768 -22.26 -2.88 -17.81
CA GLY A 768 -21.60 -3.69 -18.85
C GLY A 768 -20.50 -2.93 -19.57
N TYR A 769 -20.73 -1.66 -19.92
CA TYR A 769 -19.66 -0.81 -20.48
C TYR A 769 -18.52 -0.58 -19.48
N GLU A 770 -18.84 -0.34 -18.21
CA GLU A 770 -17.82 -0.13 -17.17
C GLU A 770 -17.00 -1.40 -16.93
N PHE A 771 -17.63 -2.58 -16.98
CA PHE A 771 -16.94 -3.87 -16.88
C PHE A 771 -16.01 -4.11 -18.08
N PHE A 772 -16.47 -3.81 -19.30
CA PHE A 772 -15.65 -3.89 -20.51
C PHE A 772 -14.38 -3.05 -20.39
N ASP A 773 -14.53 -1.77 -20.03
CA ASP A 773 -13.43 -0.82 -19.87
C ASP A 773 -12.42 -1.30 -18.80
N ALA A 774 -12.92 -1.80 -17.67
CA ALA A 774 -12.07 -2.36 -16.62
C ALA A 774 -11.32 -3.63 -17.08
N MET A 775 -12.00 -4.55 -17.76
CA MET A 775 -11.39 -5.79 -18.26
C MET A 775 -10.39 -5.56 -19.39
N ASP A 776 -10.65 -4.61 -20.29
CA ASP A 776 -9.70 -4.17 -21.31
C ASP A 776 -8.43 -3.59 -20.66
N GLY A 777 -8.59 -2.78 -19.60
CA GLY A 777 -7.47 -2.28 -18.78
C GLY A 777 -6.65 -3.42 -18.15
N VAL A 778 -7.31 -4.42 -17.58
CA VAL A 778 -6.65 -5.61 -17.02
C VAL A 778 -5.89 -6.39 -18.11
N LEU A 779 -6.51 -6.66 -19.25
CA LEU A 779 -5.87 -7.41 -20.34
C LEU A 779 -4.67 -6.67 -20.94
N LYS A 780 -4.76 -5.36 -21.12
CA LYS A 780 -3.64 -4.50 -21.52
C LYS A 780 -2.51 -4.53 -20.48
N GLY A 781 -2.86 -4.49 -19.20
CA GLY A 781 -1.90 -4.55 -18.10
C GLY A 781 -1.16 -5.89 -18.00
N ILE A 782 -1.80 -7.01 -18.33
CA ILE A 782 -1.17 -8.35 -18.38
C ILE A 782 -0.34 -8.53 -19.65
N GLY A 783 -0.84 -8.05 -20.79
CA GLY A 783 -0.20 -8.23 -22.10
C GLY A 783 1.01 -7.32 -22.34
N ALA A 784 1.11 -6.20 -21.62
CA ALA A 784 2.23 -5.27 -21.76
C ALA A 784 3.50 -5.80 -21.05
N PRO A 785 4.68 -5.75 -21.71
CA PRO A 785 5.93 -6.13 -21.08
C PRO A 785 6.26 -5.16 -19.93
N ASN A 786 6.31 -5.70 -18.72
CA ASN A 786 6.66 -4.93 -17.52
C ASN A 786 8.13 -5.13 -17.17
N VAL A 787 8.93 -4.07 -17.31
CA VAL A 787 10.37 -4.10 -17.02
C VAL A 787 10.64 -4.48 -15.56
N ALA A 788 9.71 -4.18 -14.65
CA ALA A 788 9.85 -4.54 -13.23
C ALA A 788 9.76 -6.06 -12.98
N ASP A 789 9.20 -6.84 -13.90
CA ASP A 789 9.20 -8.31 -13.81
C ASP A 789 10.58 -8.90 -14.11
N PHE A 790 11.32 -8.29 -15.02
CA PHE A 790 12.66 -8.72 -15.42
C PHE A 790 13.77 -8.07 -14.58
N LEU A 791 13.52 -6.88 -14.01
CA LEU A 791 14.43 -6.14 -13.15
C LEU A 791 13.78 -5.86 -11.78
N PRO A 792 13.90 -6.79 -10.81
CA PRO A 792 13.22 -6.67 -9.51
C PRO A 792 13.54 -5.38 -8.74
N ILE A 793 14.72 -4.79 -8.97
CA ILE A 793 15.11 -3.50 -8.37
C ILE A 793 14.21 -2.33 -8.78
N LEU A 794 13.42 -2.46 -9.85
CA LEU A 794 12.52 -1.41 -10.34
C LEU A 794 11.07 -1.57 -9.84
N LYS A 795 10.73 -2.68 -9.16
CA LYS A 795 9.36 -2.93 -8.65
C LYS A 795 8.85 -1.84 -7.70
N TRP A 796 9.73 -1.22 -6.92
CA TRP A 796 9.31 -0.14 -6.01
C TRP A 796 9.01 1.18 -6.73
N LEU A 797 9.55 1.38 -7.93
CA LEU A 797 9.41 2.61 -8.71
C LEU A 797 8.16 2.59 -9.61
N ASP A 798 7.73 1.40 -10.04
CA ASP A 798 6.68 1.20 -11.06
C ASP A 798 6.84 2.16 -12.25
N PRO A 799 7.98 2.13 -12.96
CA PRO A 799 8.34 3.18 -13.92
C PRO A 799 7.35 3.32 -15.09
N GLN A 800 6.62 2.25 -15.41
CA GLN A 800 5.61 2.22 -16.47
C GLN A 800 4.18 2.44 -15.94
N GLY A 801 3.99 2.54 -14.62
CA GLY A 801 2.66 2.68 -14.00
C GLY A 801 1.76 1.44 -14.14
N HIS A 802 2.27 0.33 -14.67
CA HIS A 802 1.48 -0.87 -14.97
C HIS A 802 0.91 -1.50 -13.70
N ARG A 803 1.64 -1.48 -12.58
CA ARG A 803 1.12 -1.98 -11.32
C ARG A 803 0.00 -1.08 -10.79
N LYS A 804 0.18 0.23 -10.83
CA LYS A 804 -0.84 1.18 -10.39
C LYS A 804 -2.14 1.02 -11.20
N ASN A 805 -2.04 0.96 -12.52
CA ASN A 805 -3.20 0.80 -13.39
C ASN A 805 -3.88 -0.55 -13.13
N MET A 806 -3.12 -1.64 -13.02
CA MET A 806 -3.65 -2.97 -12.68
C MET A 806 -4.44 -2.97 -11.35
N VAL A 807 -3.94 -2.30 -10.31
CA VAL A 807 -4.66 -2.21 -9.02
C VAL A 807 -6.00 -1.49 -9.19
N THR A 808 -6.05 -0.45 -10.02
CA THR A 808 -7.28 0.30 -10.29
C THR A 808 -8.25 -0.51 -11.16
N ASP A 809 -7.80 -1.04 -12.28
CA ASP A 809 -8.65 -1.71 -13.28
C ASP A 809 -9.15 -3.06 -12.75
N LEU A 810 -8.28 -3.87 -12.14
CA LEU A 810 -8.69 -5.12 -11.49
C LEU A 810 -9.64 -4.86 -10.31
N GLY A 811 -9.39 -3.79 -9.54
CA GLY A 811 -10.29 -3.40 -8.45
C GLY A 811 -11.65 -2.86 -8.91
N ARG A 812 -11.74 -2.29 -10.12
CA ARG A 812 -13.03 -1.95 -10.76
C ARG A 812 -13.74 -3.21 -11.22
N ALA A 813 -13.05 -4.09 -11.95
CA ALA A 813 -13.61 -5.36 -12.41
C ALA A 813 -14.16 -6.21 -11.25
N MET A 814 -13.36 -6.43 -10.20
CA MET A 814 -13.78 -7.21 -9.02
C MET A 814 -15.02 -6.60 -8.33
N ARG A 815 -15.13 -5.28 -8.21
CA ARG A 815 -16.32 -4.65 -7.60
C ARG A 815 -17.59 -4.86 -8.43
N ILE A 816 -17.46 -4.83 -9.76
CA ILE A 816 -18.58 -5.05 -10.67
C ILE A 816 -19.00 -6.53 -10.63
N VAL A 817 -18.04 -7.46 -10.65
CA VAL A 817 -18.33 -8.90 -10.48
C VAL A 817 -18.98 -9.18 -9.13
N GLU A 818 -18.51 -8.55 -8.05
CA GLU A 818 -19.11 -8.69 -6.72
C GLU A 818 -20.56 -8.17 -6.67
N LYS A 819 -20.85 -7.07 -7.38
CA LYS A 819 -22.22 -6.57 -7.56
C LYS A 819 -23.07 -7.59 -8.30
N PHE A 820 -22.59 -8.10 -9.43
CA PHE A 820 -23.25 -9.12 -10.22
C PHE A 820 -23.52 -10.43 -9.43
N MET A 821 -22.58 -10.86 -8.60
CA MET A 821 -22.77 -11.99 -7.68
C MET A 821 -23.86 -11.71 -6.65
N ARG A 822 -23.87 -10.52 -6.03
CA ARG A 822 -24.90 -10.13 -5.06
C ARG A 822 -26.29 -10.08 -5.69
N ASP A 823 -26.42 -9.45 -6.85
CA ASP A 823 -27.70 -9.33 -7.56
C ASP A 823 -28.24 -10.71 -7.92
N ARG A 824 -27.37 -11.63 -8.36
CA ARG A 824 -27.72 -13.02 -8.66
C ARG A 824 -28.14 -13.81 -7.41
N VAL A 825 -27.47 -13.63 -6.27
CA VAL A 825 -27.84 -14.28 -5.00
C VAL A 825 -29.17 -13.73 -4.46
N ALA A 826 -29.42 -12.42 -4.61
CA ALA A 826 -30.64 -11.77 -4.16
C ALA A 826 -31.90 -12.18 -4.95
N GLN A 827 -31.75 -12.73 -6.16
CA GLN A 827 -32.86 -13.16 -7.01
C GLN A 827 -33.49 -14.52 -6.61
N GLU A 828 -33.05 -15.17 -5.51
CA GLU A 828 -33.64 -16.37 -4.86
C GLU A 828 -34.29 -17.42 -5.80
N SER A 829 -33.70 -17.71 -6.96
CA SER A 829 -34.15 -18.82 -7.79
C SER A 829 -33.35 -20.08 -7.44
N ASP A 830 -33.95 -20.95 -6.63
CA ASP A 830 -33.48 -22.29 -6.20
C ASP A 830 -33.30 -23.31 -7.37
N THR A 831 -33.23 -22.83 -8.61
CA THR A 831 -33.27 -23.62 -9.83
C THR A 831 -32.10 -23.38 -10.79
N SER A 832 -31.28 -22.34 -10.59
CA SER A 832 -30.13 -22.09 -11.46
C SER A 832 -28.88 -22.86 -10.98
N LYS A 833 -28.45 -23.81 -11.81
CA LYS A 833 -27.24 -24.65 -11.64
C LYS A 833 -25.98 -24.00 -12.25
N ASP A 834 -25.80 -22.70 -12.08
CA ASP A 834 -24.59 -21.99 -12.50
C ASP A 834 -23.38 -22.31 -11.60
N PHE A 835 -22.19 -21.84 -12.00
CA PHE A 835 -20.98 -22.13 -11.25
C PHE A 835 -20.96 -21.45 -9.88
N LEU A 836 -21.60 -20.28 -9.74
CA LEU A 836 -21.70 -19.58 -8.47
C LEU A 836 -22.47 -20.40 -7.42
N SER A 837 -23.61 -20.99 -7.76
CA SER A 837 -24.35 -21.87 -6.83
C SER A 837 -23.46 -23.01 -6.32
N THR A 838 -22.70 -23.65 -7.21
CA THR A 838 -21.75 -24.72 -6.81
C THR A 838 -20.60 -24.22 -5.94
N LEU A 839 -20.10 -23.01 -6.19
CA LEU A 839 -19.06 -22.40 -5.36
C LEU A 839 -19.56 -22.08 -3.95
N LEU A 840 -20.80 -21.58 -3.85
CA LEU A 840 -21.44 -21.23 -2.56
C LEU A 840 -21.77 -22.47 -1.72
N GLU A 841 -22.14 -23.58 -2.37
CA GLU A 841 -22.46 -24.87 -1.73
C GLU A 841 -21.22 -25.72 -1.41
N TYR A 842 -20.03 -25.34 -1.87
CA TYR A 842 -18.81 -26.14 -1.68
C TYR A 842 -18.30 -26.09 -0.22
N GLU A 843 -18.51 -27.18 0.52
CA GLU A 843 -18.06 -27.31 1.92
C GLU A 843 -16.68 -27.98 2.09
N GLY A 844 -16.10 -28.49 1.00
CA GLY A 844 -14.86 -29.27 1.01
C GLY A 844 -15.10 -30.78 0.95
N ASP A 845 -14.19 -31.54 0.33
CA ASP A 845 -14.32 -32.99 0.09
C ASP A 845 -13.63 -33.88 1.16
N GLY A 846 -13.22 -33.30 2.29
CA GLY A 846 -12.57 -34.00 3.40
C GLY A 846 -11.13 -34.49 3.15
N LYS A 847 -10.53 -34.15 2.00
CA LYS A 847 -9.13 -34.47 1.66
C LYS A 847 -8.19 -33.32 2.08
N GLU A 848 -6.91 -33.63 2.28
CA GLU A 848 -5.89 -32.63 2.65
C GLU A 848 -5.96 -31.37 1.77
N GLY A 849 -6.28 -30.23 2.39
CA GLY A 849 -6.36 -28.90 1.75
C GLY A 849 -7.74 -28.48 1.25
N SER A 850 -8.76 -29.34 1.27
CA SER A 850 -10.12 -28.92 0.93
C SER A 850 -10.82 -28.28 2.13
N HIS A 851 -11.28 -27.06 1.92
CA HIS A 851 -11.97 -26.26 2.92
C HIS A 851 -13.04 -25.43 2.20
N LYS A 852 -14.03 -24.95 2.96
CA LYS A 852 -15.02 -24.02 2.45
C LYS A 852 -14.32 -22.77 1.90
N LEU A 853 -14.65 -22.41 0.66
CA LEU A 853 -14.09 -21.23 -0.01
C LEU A 853 -14.57 -19.95 0.70
N SER A 854 -13.69 -18.97 0.87
CA SER A 854 -14.12 -17.65 1.34
C SER A 854 -14.79 -16.86 0.22
N ASP A 855 -15.61 -15.86 0.56
CA ASP A 855 -16.23 -14.96 -0.43
C ASP A 855 -15.20 -14.32 -1.37
N HIS A 856 -13.99 -14.07 -0.85
CA HIS A 856 -12.88 -13.53 -1.64
C HIS A 856 -12.30 -14.56 -2.62
N ASP A 857 -12.21 -15.83 -2.23
CA ASP A 857 -11.74 -16.91 -3.11
C ASP A 857 -12.77 -17.16 -4.21
N ILE A 858 -14.06 -17.17 -3.87
CA ILE A 858 -15.15 -17.28 -4.84
C ILE A 858 -15.06 -16.12 -5.84
N LEU A 859 -14.87 -14.88 -5.38
CA LEU A 859 -14.71 -13.70 -6.24
C LEU A 859 -13.46 -13.72 -7.14
N ILE A 860 -12.40 -14.45 -6.76
CA ILE A 860 -11.20 -14.60 -7.60
C ILE A 860 -11.39 -15.71 -8.65
N ILE A 861 -12.18 -16.74 -8.30
CA ILE A 861 -12.47 -17.87 -9.17
C ILE A 861 -13.48 -17.48 -10.27
N VAL A 862 -14.51 -16.71 -9.90
CA VAL A 862 -15.46 -16.06 -10.82
C VAL A 862 -14.74 -14.95 -11.58
#